data_AF-A0A0E4BL80-F1
#
_entry.id   AF-A0A0E4BL80-F1
#
_cell.length_a   1.000
_cell.length_b   1.000
_cell.length_c   1.000
_cell.angle_alpha   90.00
_cell.angle_beta   90.00
_cell.angle_gamma   90.00
#
_symmetry.space_group_name_H-M   'P 1'
#
loop_
_entity.id
_entity.type
_entity.pdbx_description
1 polymer ?
#
loop_
_entity_poly.entity_id
_entity_poly.type
_entity_poly.pdbx_seq_one_letter_code
_entity_poly.pdbx_strand_id
1 'polypeptide(L)'
;MAKRSAGSKIRKKRAAKKKAARPRAKRVAGSADDQSGWPYSRYSVWSQRWGNLNNDDQTYPTTVLLRHPTRPFVGTGDISQFESDMKKVAHDYLLAANRNPLIDPPLEIPDEWINALAPGQSSPLFGWLAFSAPSTQPSPLASFVALRTNASDNSSDPIVVMMASQLLASQPIGTGFGIRVVAHVRTSESQFEVRISGMSASLPFGQFRPTERPQRSSRAATARAQATALPTATALAEFLFSARFRSLIASTLGLNMSTVAIQGIRLPAKEFPEFPLHVEFYATGQAKKSNSAVAGHVDLEPYYSFVFATVLTLSEEEFEDGPFLENSPLGLVSKVALVADAHQGRIFPIDPPSQAGAAAVRDRRPTRPEAVLDYYYRRTVHNIPHPLVYAPDGYDDEVVVVCPGFVLEDHAHLPGTPKDVPLPGSGPPVRSNDASAVMAYWNVKQFFNRLRAYGMSPSAYFRIAGLPLEVHYRSGVGPGQGKDGQTVNARVRVKGFPDNFIGTIPGGNPPPLIEMHLALANLSTRARKPWNGKDRSPAEPLGIAADARWIWHEIGHVLLTASVGELEFRFAHSPGDALAAIVSDPESSLATDPNRRGSTFPWVFLPRRHDRCVTDGWSWSGGLHYGLSQVQDFAGPRRKSYWSEQILSSSLFRLYRCIGGDTTVVQTGPPPHPVDTYVRRSASHYCVYLIMRGIQILGSSLVSPTNEPDQFVSAMIDADINTASNTPSWHVVFRAMGIESPETYERIGGCVHKVIRWAFEAQGLYRSFTNTPGYPPPVDIFIESQRPTTDPVSGTLDFGKGSYVPVSLEWDLHQTESDPPPAWQAWRDPSSTGHDAIEVSPTGEIYVWVQNRGTYDAAGVTVRVWWHDWPNPASPPPPSPPPLWNDGYWEELGSTGQVQTVPPGGKVRFGPYTYTNAPAGRHIVLAEANCADDLGNTDTASTISLPPLPCSYRPTPLVDLVANDNNLGLRVRGP
;
A
#
# COMPACT_ATOMS: atom_id res chain seq x y z
N MET A 1 -16.64 -75.30 8.15
CA MET A 1 -15.88 -75.35 9.42
C MET A 1 -16.16 -74.04 10.14
N ALA A 2 -17.08 -73.99 11.11
CA ALA A 2 -16.84 -74.32 12.53
C ALA A 2 -15.75 -73.39 13.14
N LYS A 3 -15.94 -72.65 14.24
CA LYS A 3 -16.95 -72.66 15.29
C LYS A 3 -16.65 -71.49 16.27
N ARG A 4 -17.72 -70.84 16.78
CA ARG A 4 -18.04 -70.53 18.21
C ARG A 4 -17.07 -69.64 19.04
N SER A 5 -17.50 -68.85 20.03
CA SER A 5 -18.81 -68.44 20.56
C SER A 5 -18.61 -67.51 21.78
N ALA A 6 -19.54 -66.55 21.95
CA ALA A 6 -20.20 -66.18 23.23
C ALA A 6 -19.37 -65.46 24.31
N GLY A 7 -19.90 -64.51 25.07
CA GLY A 7 -21.24 -63.94 25.16
C GLY A 7 -21.41 -63.19 26.49
N SER A 8 -22.26 -62.16 26.48
CA SER A 8 -23.05 -61.62 27.61
C SER A 8 -22.32 -61.00 28.82
N LYS A 9 -22.64 -59.73 29.15
CA LYS A 9 -23.52 -59.40 30.30
C LYS A 9 -23.63 -57.89 30.63
N ILE A 10 -24.89 -57.51 30.87
CA ILE A 10 -25.39 -56.58 31.91
C ILE A 10 -25.37 -55.07 31.64
N ARG A 11 -26.56 -54.59 31.30
CA ARG A 11 -27.04 -53.21 31.32
C ARG A 11 -27.43 -52.84 32.77
N LYS A 12 -26.74 -51.88 33.40
CA LYS A 12 -27.16 -51.26 34.67
C LYS A 12 -27.70 -49.84 34.41
N LYS A 13 -29.01 -49.68 34.62
CA LYS A 13 -29.69 -48.38 34.79
C LYS A 13 -29.07 -47.64 35.98
N ARG A 14 -28.72 -46.35 35.81
CA ARG A 14 -28.41 -45.45 36.91
C ARG A 14 -29.38 -44.26 36.87
N ALA A 15 -30.05 -44.05 37.99
CA ALA A 15 -31.14 -43.11 38.19
C ALA A 15 -30.70 -41.64 38.09
N ALA A 16 -31.55 -40.82 37.48
CA ALA A 16 -31.41 -39.38 37.40
C ALA A 16 -31.67 -38.73 38.77
N LYS A 17 -30.67 -38.01 39.31
CA LYS A 17 -30.85 -37.09 40.44
C LYS A 17 -31.26 -35.72 39.90
N LYS A 18 -32.49 -35.28 40.22
CA LYS A 18 -32.96 -33.89 40.07
C LYS A 18 -32.00 -32.95 40.84
N LYS A 19 -31.39 -31.98 40.15
CA LYS A 19 -30.73 -30.83 40.77
C LYS A 19 -31.74 -29.69 40.92
N ALA A 20 -31.75 -29.07 42.09
CA ALA A 20 -32.63 -27.97 42.47
C ALA A 20 -32.39 -26.70 41.63
N ALA A 21 -33.47 -25.98 41.35
CA ALA A 21 -33.48 -24.71 40.64
C ALA A 21 -32.72 -23.64 41.44
N ARG A 22 -31.78 -22.94 40.80
CA ARG A 22 -31.13 -21.74 41.33
C ARG A 22 -32.02 -20.51 41.07
N PRO A 23 -32.05 -19.50 41.96
CA PRO A 23 -32.93 -18.36 41.83
C PRO A 23 -32.51 -17.45 40.68
N ARG A 24 -33.53 -16.94 39.98
CA ARG A 24 -33.44 -15.97 38.88
C ARG A 24 -32.80 -14.68 39.40
N ALA A 25 -31.57 -14.38 39.00
CA ALA A 25 -30.94 -13.09 39.30
C ALA A 25 -31.72 -11.97 38.59
N LYS A 26 -32.12 -10.96 39.37
CA LYS A 26 -32.75 -9.73 38.87
C LYS A 26 -31.81 -9.07 37.86
N ARG A 27 -32.31 -8.84 36.64
CA ARG A 27 -31.68 -8.02 35.61
C ARG A 27 -31.69 -6.58 36.13
N VAL A 28 -30.54 -6.09 36.58
CA VAL A 28 -30.33 -4.68 36.91
C VAL A 28 -30.31 -3.93 35.58
N ALA A 29 -31.13 -2.88 35.46
CA ALA A 29 -31.10 -1.98 34.31
C ALA A 29 -29.75 -1.26 34.30
N GLY A 30 -28.97 -1.46 33.25
CA GLY A 30 -27.68 -0.79 33.04
C GLY A 30 -27.89 0.70 32.71
N SER A 31 -26.96 1.51 33.21
CA SER A 31 -26.78 2.92 32.88
C SER A 31 -26.41 3.12 31.41
N ALA A 32 -26.72 4.29 30.83
CA ALA A 32 -26.49 4.62 29.42
C ALA A 32 -25.01 4.68 28.98
N ASP A 33 -24.04 4.63 29.92
CA ASP A 33 -22.59 4.68 29.64
C ASP A 33 -21.90 3.29 29.65
N ASP A 34 -22.64 2.19 29.79
CA ASP A 34 -22.07 0.83 29.83
C ASP A 34 -22.05 0.18 28.44
N GLN A 35 -21.04 0.49 27.62
CA GLN A 35 -20.77 -0.20 26.34
C GLN A 35 -20.10 -1.59 26.53
N SER A 36 -20.36 -2.31 27.63
CA SER A 36 -19.92 -3.71 27.79
C SER A 36 -20.61 -4.71 26.83
N GLY A 37 -21.48 -4.24 25.94
CA GLY A 37 -22.25 -5.03 24.98
C GLY A 37 -21.85 -4.82 23.52
N TRP A 38 -20.60 -5.13 23.14
CA TRP A 38 -20.22 -5.20 21.73
C TRP A 38 -21.15 -6.19 20.98
N PRO A 39 -21.97 -5.74 20.02
CA PRO A 39 -23.13 -6.52 19.61
C PRO A 39 -22.89 -7.41 18.36
N TYR A 40 -23.07 -8.73 18.58
CA TYR A 40 -23.68 -9.78 17.72
C TYR A 40 -22.90 -10.54 16.64
N SER A 41 -23.36 -11.80 16.47
CA SER A 41 -23.00 -12.88 15.52
C SER A 41 -21.51 -13.27 15.44
N ARG A 42 -21.24 -14.57 15.31
CA ARG A 42 -19.87 -15.08 15.08
C ARG A 42 -19.34 -14.77 13.67
N TYR A 43 -20.18 -14.24 12.77
CA TYR A 43 -19.80 -13.93 11.38
C TYR A 43 -19.57 -12.44 11.13
N SER A 44 -19.93 -11.57 12.10
CA SER A 44 -19.68 -10.13 12.02
C SER A 44 -18.20 -9.76 12.23
N VAL A 45 -17.43 -10.72 12.72
CA VAL A 45 -16.00 -10.65 12.97
C VAL A 45 -15.29 -11.73 12.16
N TRP A 46 -14.13 -11.37 11.63
CA TRP A 46 -13.27 -12.30 10.90
C TRP A 46 -11.94 -12.43 11.64
N SER A 47 -11.71 -13.59 12.25
CA SER A 47 -10.48 -13.90 12.96
C SER A 47 -9.65 -14.90 12.17
N GLN A 48 -8.33 -14.68 12.17
CA GLN A 48 -7.36 -15.64 11.68
C GLN A 48 -6.18 -15.70 12.62
N ARG A 49 -5.66 -16.91 12.80
CA ARG A 49 -4.47 -17.17 13.59
C ARG A 49 -3.61 -18.20 12.88
N TRP A 50 -2.35 -17.85 12.70
CA TRP A 50 -1.34 -18.73 12.12
C TRP A 50 -0.26 -19.01 13.15
N GLY A 51 -0.01 -20.28 13.42
CA GLY A 51 0.82 -20.73 14.53
C GLY A 51 0.02 -21.01 15.79
N ASN A 52 0.70 -21.60 16.76
CA ASN A 52 0.19 -21.97 18.06
C ASN A 52 1.17 -21.46 19.14
N LEU A 53 0.69 -20.51 19.95
CA LEU A 53 1.44 -19.94 21.08
C LEU A 53 1.92 -20.96 22.09
N ASN A 54 1.32 -22.16 22.12
CA ASN A 54 1.65 -23.22 23.06
C ASN A 54 2.52 -24.31 22.42
N ASN A 55 2.96 -24.13 21.18
CA ASN A 55 3.87 -25.06 20.52
C ASN A 55 5.32 -24.60 20.71
N ASP A 56 6.07 -25.28 21.58
CA ASP A 56 7.48 -24.96 21.87
C ASP A 56 8.42 -25.26 20.68
N ASP A 57 8.01 -26.15 19.77
CA ASP A 57 8.75 -26.49 18.56
C ASP A 57 8.49 -25.50 17.41
N GLN A 58 7.63 -24.50 17.61
CA GLN A 58 7.34 -23.49 16.61
C GLN A 58 8.57 -22.59 16.40
N THR A 59 8.88 -22.31 15.13
CA THR A 59 10.07 -21.54 14.72
C THR A 59 9.75 -20.24 13.98
N TYR A 60 8.49 -19.81 14.02
CA TYR A 60 7.98 -18.58 13.41
C TYR A 60 7.00 -17.87 14.37
N PRO A 61 6.76 -16.56 14.27
CA PRO A 61 5.81 -15.85 15.14
C PRO A 61 4.38 -16.36 14.97
N THR A 62 3.62 -16.39 16.06
CA THR A 62 2.16 -16.55 15.94
C THR A 62 1.58 -15.25 15.43
N THR A 63 0.99 -15.27 14.24
CA THR A 63 0.33 -14.10 13.64
C THR A 63 -1.16 -14.16 13.95
N VAL A 64 -1.70 -13.06 14.46
CA VAL A 64 -3.12 -12.89 14.76
C VAL A 64 -3.66 -11.77 13.90
N LEU A 65 -4.85 -11.94 13.34
CA LEU A 65 -5.54 -10.94 12.55
C LEU A 65 -7.02 -10.97 12.91
N LEU A 66 -7.56 -9.81 13.26
CA LEU A 66 -8.98 -9.61 13.52
C LEU A 66 -9.49 -8.47 12.64
N ARG A 67 -10.63 -8.70 11.98
CA ARG A 67 -11.37 -7.72 11.18
C ARG A 67 -12.82 -7.67 11.60
N HIS A 68 -13.42 -6.51 11.36
CA HIS A 68 -14.83 -6.24 11.62
C HIS A 68 -15.54 -5.81 10.33
N PRO A 69 -15.78 -6.75 9.39
CA PRO A 69 -16.34 -6.42 8.08
C PRO A 69 -17.72 -5.75 8.18
N THR A 70 -18.57 -6.16 9.12
CA THR A 70 -19.92 -5.61 9.25
C THR A 70 -20.15 -4.82 10.54
N ARG A 71 -19.32 -5.01 11.59
CA ARG A 71 -19.53 -4.40 12.92
C ARG A 71 -18.23 -3.95 13.61
N PRO A 72 -17.60 -2.84 13.15
CA PRO A 72 -16.44 -2.26 13.80
C PRO A 72 -16.67 -1.92 15.28
N PHE A 73 -15.57 -1.83 16.04
CA PHE A 73 -15.63 -1.20 17.36
C PHE A 73 -15.82 0.30 17.19
N VAL A 74 -16.63 0.91 18.05
CA VAL A 74 -16.79 2.36 18.07
C VAL A 74 -16.38 2.89 19.44
N GLY A 75 -15.71 4.03 19.45
CA GLY A 75 -15.36 4.76 20.67
C GLY A 75 -15.36 6.26 20.41
N THR A 76 -15.28 7.04 21.47
CA THR A 76 -15.25 8.52 21.39
C THR A 76 -14.19 9.08 22.33
N GLY A 77 -13.68 10.28 22.01
CA GLY A 77 -12.73 11.00 22.85
C GLY A 77 -12.73 12.51 22.61
N ASP A 78 -11.92 13.22 23.37
CA ASP A 78 -11.71 14.67 23.30
C ASP A 78 -10.47 15.00 22.48
N ILE A 79 -10.60 15.90 21.49
CA ILE A 79 -9.49 16.30 20.62
C ILE A 79 -8.31 16.89 21.42
N SER A 80 -8.58 17.58 22.53
CA SER A 80 -7.53 18.13 23.41
C SER A 80 -6.70 17.04 24.12
N GLN A 81 -7.22 15.82 24.21
CA GLN A 81 -6.57 14.65 24.80
C GLN A 81 -6.37 13.52 23.79
N PHE A 82 -6.28 13.87 22.50
CA PHE A 82 -6.32 12.94 21.37
C PHE A 82 -5.50 11.66 21.57
N GLU A 83 -4.21 11.77 21.89
CA GLU A 83 -3.34 10.60 22.06
C GLU A 83 -3.76 9.72 23.25
N SER A 84 -4.14 10.32 24.38
CA SER A 84 -4.56 9.59 25.58
C SER A 84 -5.89 8.86 25.34
N ASP A 85 -6.85 9.54 24.74
CA ASP A 85 -8.18 8.98 24.47
C ASP A 85 -8.14 7.93 23.36
N MET A 86 -7.31 8.11 22.32
CA MET A 86 -7.07 7.08 21.31
C MET A 86 -6.48 5.80 21.93
N LYS A 87 -5.48 5.93 22.81
CA LYS A 87 -4.88 4.78 23.51
C LYS A 87 -5.91 4.08 24.41
N LYS A 88 -6.79 4.83 25.07
CA LYS A 88 -7.89 4.28 25.86
C LYS A 88 -8.87 3.49 24.99
N VAL A 89 -9.37 4.07 23.91
CA VAL A 89 -10.30 3.39 22.98
C VAL A 89 -9.66 2.11 22.41
N ALA A 90 -8.38 2.17 22.04
CA ALA A 90 -7.63 1.01 21.55
C ALA A 90 -7.48 -0.11 22.58
N HIS A 91 -7.21 0.25 23.84
CA HIS A 91 -7.12 -0.70 24.94
C HIS A 91 -8.48 -1.36 25.21
N ASP A 92 -9.55 -0.57 25.29
CA ASP A 92 -10.90 -1.08 25.54
C ASP A 92 -11.34 -2.05 24.43
N TYR A 93 -10.98 -1.72 23.18
CA TYR A 93 -11.12 -2.61 22.04
C TYR A 93 -10.38 -3.94 22.22
N LEU A 94 -9.07 -3.90 22.50
CA LEU A 94 -8.25 -5.11 22.66
C LEU A 94 -8.74 -5.99 23.81
N LEU A 95 -9.17 -5.36 24.92
CA LEU A 95 -9.74 -6.05 26.07
C LEU A 95 -11.05 -6.77 25.72
N ALA A 96 -11.95 -6.08 25.02
CA ALA A 96 -13.22 -6.64 24.60
C ALA A 96 -13.02 -7.77 23.57
N ALA A 97 -12.14 -7.57 22.58
CA ALA A 97 -11.84 -8.55 21.56
C ALA A 97 -11.17 -9.81 22.12
N ASN A 98 -10.13 -9.68 22.96
CA ASN A 98 -9.41 -10.84 23.49
C ASN A 98 -10.26 -11.72 24.42
N ARG A 99 -11.34 -11.16 25.00
CA ARG A 99 -12.28 -11.86 25.89
C ARG A 99 -13.56 -12.32 25.21
N ASN A 100 -13.76 -12.03 23.93
CA ASN A 100 -15.00 -12.35 23.23
C ASN A 100 -15.02 -13.83 22.80
N PRO A 101 -15.91 -14.68 23.35
CA PRO A 101 -15.97 -16.09 23.00
C PRO A 101 -16.54 -16.38 21.60
N LEU A 102 -17.07 -15.37 20.90
CA LEU A 102 -17.56 -15.50 19.52
C LEU A 102 -16.45 -15.41 18.47
N ILE A 103 -15.28 -14.90 18.85
CA ILE A 103 -14.13 -14.79 17.96
C ILE A 103 -13.48 -16.17 17.84
N ASP A 104 -13.56 -16.75 16.64
CA ASP A 104 -13.04 -18.07 16.31
C ASP A 104 -12.16 -18.00 15.04
N PRO A 105 -10.86 -18.36 15.13
CA PRO A 105 -10.14 -18.76 16.33
C PRO A 105 -9.99 -17.60 17.34
N PRO A 106 -9.88 -17.89 18.66
CA PRO A 106 -9.61 -16.86 19.66
C PRO A 106 -8.25 -16.20 19.44
N LEU A 107 -8.12 -14.93 19.82
CA LEU A 107 -6.89 -14.15 19.60
C LEU A 107 -5.72 -14.64 20.45
N GLU A 108 -6.00 -15.02 21.71
CA GLU A 108 -5.01 -15.48 22.69
C GLU A 108 -3.82 -14.51 22.87
N ILE A 109 -4.07 -13.20 22.81
CA ILE A 109 -3.05 -12.19 23.14
C ILE A 109 -2.75 -12.30 24.65
N PRO A 110 -1.47 -12.33 25.08
CA PRO A 110 -1.11 -12.42 26.49
C PRO A 110 -1.74 -11.29 27.32
N ASP A 111 -2.36 -11.63 28.44
CA ASP A 111 -3.00 -10.65 29.33
C ASP A 111 -1.99 -9.62 29.85
N GLU A 112 -0.73 -9.99 30.05
CA GLU A 112 0.34 -9.04 30.43
C GLU A 112 0.54 -7.92 29.40
N TRP A 113 0.38 -8.20 28.11
CA TRP A 113 0.49 -7.19 27.06
C TRP A 113 -0.72 -6.26 27.10
N ILE A 114 -1.93 -6.81 27.20
CA ILE A 114 -3.15 -5.99 27.28
C ILE A 114 -3.11 -5.08 28.51
N ASN A 115 -2.73 -5.64 29.68
CA ASN A 115 -2.63 -4.87 30.92
C ASN A 115 -1.55 -3.77 30.85
N ALA A 116 -0.45 -4.01 30.14
CA ALA A 116 0.61 -3.01 29.93
C ALA A 116 0.16 -1.83 29.04
N LEU A 117 -0.92 -2.00 28.27
CA LEU A 117 -1.50 -0.99 27.39
C LEU A 117 -2.62 -0.17 28.04
N ALA A 118 -2.99 -0.47 29.28
CA ALA A 118 -4.06 0.23 29.99
C ALA A 118 -3.72 1.72 30.22
N PRO A 119 -4.70 2.64 30.16
CA PRO A 119 -4.49 4.06 30.41
C PRO A 119 -3.79 4.31 31.74
N GLY A 120 -2.76 5.17 31.73
CA GLY A 120 -1.97 5.52 32.92
C GLY A 120 -0.99 4.46 33.41
N GLN A 121 -0.90 3.28 32.76
CA GLN A 121 0.13 2.29 33.05
C GLN A 121 1.40 2.55 32.23
N SER A 122 2.55 2.23 32.82
CA SER A 122 3.84 2.24 32.14
C SER A 122 4.58 0.95 32.46
N SER A 123 4.86 0.17 31.43
CA SER A 123 5.65 -1.05 31.52
C SER A 123 6.99 -0.84 30.85
N PRO A 124 8.11 -1.24 31.47
CA PRO A 124 9.42 -1.14 30.84
C PRO A 124 9.65 -2.19 29.74
N LEU A 125 8.71 -3.13 29.54
CA LEU A 125 8.86 -4.31 28.69
C LEU A 125 7.94 -4.33 27.46
N PHE A 126 6.79 -3.66 27.51
CA PHE A 126 5.83 -3.59 26.40
C PHE A 126 4.94 -2.36 26.55
N GLY A 127 4.63 -1.65 25.47
CA GLY A 127 3.79 -0.46 25.57
C GLY A 127 3.43 0.17 24.22
N TRP A 128 2.51 1.12 24.25
CA TRP A 128 2.15 1.93 23.08
C TRP A 128 3.33 2.78 22.62
N LEU A 129 3.57 2.79 21.31
CA LEU A 129 4.54 3.69 20.69
C LEU A 129 3.95 5.09 20.58
N ALA A 130 4.78 6.11 20.82
CA ALA A 130 4.39 7.52 20.71
C ALA A 130 3.98 7.89 19.28
N PHE A 131 3.14 8.91 19.15
CA PHE A 131 2.87 9.52 17.85
C PHE A 131 4.07 10.33 17.37
N SER A 132 4.41 10.23 16.08
CA SER A 132 5.42 11.11 15.49
C SER A 132 4.90 12.56 15.51
N ALA A 133 5.68 13.48 16.09
CA ALA A 133 5.33 14.89 16.06
C ALA A 133 5.43 15.44 14.62
N PRO A 134 4.57 16.38 14.20
CA PRO A 134 4.54 16.89 12.82
C PRO A 134 5.86 17.52 12.34
N SER A 135 6.71 18.00 13.26
CA SER A 135 7.96 18.71 13.00
C SER A 135 9.22 17.85 13.12
N THR A 136 9.09 16.57 13.50
CA THR A 136 10.21 15.64 13.69
C THR A 136 10.24 14.62 12.57
N GLN A 137 11.44 14.20 12.12
CA GLN A 137 11.55 13.07 11.19
C GLN A 137 10.78 11.85 11.73
N PRO A 138 9.91 11.23 10.93
CA PRO A 138 9.08 10.11 11.36
C PRO A 138 9.96 8.93 11.80
N SER A 139 9.72 8.43 13.02
CA SER A 139 10.43 7.25 13.52
C SER A 139 9.78 5.98 12.96
N PRO A 140 10.57 4.96 12.56
CA PRO A 140 10.05 3.65 12.18
C PRO A 140 9.41 2.89 13.36
N LEU A 141 9.60 3.34 14.61
CA LEU A 141 9.04 2.78 15.84
C LEU A 141 8.09 3.78 16.50
N ALA A 142 7.13 4.30 15.75
CA ALA A 142 6.14 5.25 16.23
C ALA A 142 4.74 4.95 15.68
N SER A 143 3.71 5.16 16.48
CA SER A 143 2.34 5.26 15.99
C SER A 143 2.24 6.46 15.04
N PHE A 144 1.32 6.40 14.06
CA PHE A 144 1.25 7.45 13.06
C PHE A 144 -0.15 7.66 12.51
N VAL A 145 -0.32 8.79 11.84
CA VAL A 145 -1.54 9.17 11.16
C VAL A 145 -1.29 9.15 9.66
N ALA A 146 -2.04 8.34 8.92
CA ALA A 146 -2.00 8.33 7.47
C ALA A 146 -3.02 9.36 6.95
N LEU A 147 -2.55 10.59 6.72
CA LEU A 147 -3.38 11.69 6.23
C LEU A 147 -3.54 11.64 4.71
N ARG A 148 -4.59 12.31 4.21
CA ARG A 148 -4.72 12.67 2.80
C ARG A 148 -4.67 14.19 2.70
N THR A 149 -3.56 14.72 2.23
CA THR A 149 -3.37 16.16 2.04
C THR A 149 -3.90 16.55 0.67
N ASN A 150 -5.00 17.31 0.61
CA ASN A 150 -5.39 18.02 -0.61
C ASN A 150 -4.80 19.44 -0.54
N ALA A 151 -4.40 20.01 -1.69
CA ALA A 151 -3.83 21.35 -1.77
C ALA A 151 -4.77 22.47 -1.26
N SER A 152 -6.04 22.17 -1.02
CA SER A 152 -7.09 23.13 -0.66
C SER A 152 -7.79 22.85 0.67
N ASP A 153 -7.54 21.74 1.37
CA ASP A 153 -8.31 21.40 2.57
C ASP A 153 -7.58 20.45 3.55
N ASN A 154 -7.61 20.80 4.85
CA ASN A 154 -7.07 20.02 5.97
C ASN A 154 -8.12 19.10 6.62
N SER A 155 -9.34 19.02 6.07
CA SER A 155 -10.51 18.35 6.66
C SER A 155 -10.60 16.82 6.46
N SER A 156 -9.53 16.12 6.07
CA SER A 156 -9.61 14.67 5.84
C SER A 156 -9.65 13.88 7.16
N ASP A 157 -10.63 12.98 7.31
CA ASP A 157 -10.66 12.03 8.42
C ASP A 157 -9.40 11.15 8.44
N PRO A 158 -8.61 11.21 9.53
CA PRO A 158 -7.38 10.46 9.59
C PRO A 158 -7.61 8.95 9.75
N ILE A 159 -6.78 8.14 9.07
CA ILE A 159 -6.51 6.76 9.51
C ILE A 159 -5.39 6.81 10.53
N VAL A 160 -5.69 6.42 11.76
CA VAL A 160 -4.73 6.31 12.85
C VAL A 160 -4.25 4.88 12.95
N VAL A 161 -2.94 4.68 12.79
CA VAL A 161 -2.28 3.39 12.95
C VAL A 161 -1.55 3.38 14.28
N MET A 162 -2.17 2.73 15.27
CA MET A 162 -1.61 2.60 16.61
C MET A 162 -0.75 1.34 16.69
N MET A 163 0.46 1.53 17.19
CA MET A 163 1.44 0.47 17.30
C MET A 163 1.86 0.28 18.76
N ALA A 164 1.95 -0.96 19.19
CA ALA A 164 2.53 -1.35 20.46
C ALA A 164 3.63 -2.40 20.23
N SER A 165 4.74 -2.27 20.94
CA SER A 165 5.93 -3.13 20.75
C SER A 165 6.57 -3.45 22.10
N GLN A 166 7.42 -4.47 22.10
CA GLN A 166 8.36 -4.70 23.19
C GLN A 166 9.28 -3.49 23.39
N LEU A 167 9.59 -3.23 24.67
CA LEU A 167 10.41 -2.13 25.14
C LEU A 167 11.61 -2.67 25.94
N LEU A 168 12.70 -1.92 25.95
CA LEU A 168 13.84 -2.09 26.84
C LEU A 168 14.10 -0.77 27.54
N ALA A 169 13.91 -0.73 28.87
CA ALA A 169 13.99 0.51 29.66
C ALA A 169 13.11 1.64 29.07
N SER A 170 11.89 1.29 28.67
CA SER A 170 10.91 2.20 28.06
C SER A 170 11.29 2.74 26.67
N GLN A 171 12.30 2.17 26.01
CA GLN A 171 12.65 2.46 24.62
C GLN A 171 12.24 1.29 23.72
N PRO A 172 11.60 1.55 22.56
CA PRO A 172 11.19 0.48 21.66
C PRO A 172 12.40 -0.19 21.00
N ILE A 173 12.39 -1.53 20.96
CA ILE A 173 13.52 -2.35 20.48
C ILE A 173 13.30 -2.99 19.10
N GLY A 174 12.10 -2.87 18.53
CA GLY A 174 11.84 -3.29 17.15
C GLY A 174 12.00 -4.80 16.90
N THR A 175 11.52 -5.65 17.81
CA THR A 175 11.71 -7.11 17.76
C THR A 175 10.84 -7.82 16.71
N GLY A 176 9.94 -7.10 16.03
CA GLY A 176 8.90 -7.70 15.20
C GLY A 176 7.77 -8.37 16.00
N PHE A 177 7.74 -8.18 17.33
CA PHE A 177 6.70 -8.64 18.23
C PHE A 177 5.90 -7.47 18.78
N GLY A 178 4.64 -7.39 18.41
CA GLY A 178 3.82 -6.22 18.66
C GLY A 178 2.40 -6.33 18.14
N ILE A 179 1.64 -5.28 18.40
CA ILE A 179 0.24 -5.13 18.02
C ILE A 179 0.10 -3.89 17.14
N ARG A 180 -0.66 -4.02 16.06
CA ARG A 180 -1.12 -2.94 15.20
C ARG A 180 -2.64 -2.86 15.26
N VAL A 181 -3.19 -1.69 15.59
CA VAL A 181 -4.63 -1.38 15.56
C VAL A 181 -4.87 -0.30 14.52
N VAL A 182 -5.84 -0.51 13.64
CA VAL A 182 -6.22 0.47 12.60
C VAL A 182 -7.55 1.11 12.98
N ALA A 183 -7.54 2.44 13.06
CA ALA A 183 -8.67 3.24 13.49
C ALA A 183 -8.98 4.35 12.50
N HIS A 184 -10.24 4.48 12.11
CA HIS A 184 -10.74 5.62 11.35
C HIS A 184 -11.27 6.64 12.34
N VAL A 185 -10.80 7.88 12.25
CA VAL A 185 -11.20 8.94 13.17
C VAL A 185 -12.01 9.98 12.42
N ARG A 186 -13.16 10.33 12.97
CA ARG A 186 -13.97 11.47 12.52
C ARG A 186 -13.96 12.53 13.60
N THR A 187 -13.55 13.74 13.25
CA THR A 187 -13.49 14.87 14.19
C THR A 187 -14.72 15.75 14.07
N SER A 188 -15.28 16.15 15.21
CA SER A 188 -16.23 17.25 15.38
C SER A 188 -15.61 18.30 16.32
N GLU A 189 -16.13 19.53 16.36
CA GLU A 189 -15.51 20.72 17.00
C GLU A 189 -14.57 20.46 18.19
N SER A 190 -15.01 19.74 19.23
CA SER A 190 -14.20 19.37 20.40
C SER A 190 -14.04 17.87 20.64
N GLN A 191 -14.69 17.02 19.85
CA GLN A 191 -14.73 15.58 20.07
C GLN A 191 -14.30 14.81 18.82
N PHE A 192 -13.90 13.56 19.01
CA PHE A 192 -13.70 12.65 17.90
C PHE A 192 -14.43 11.33 18.14
N GLU A 193 -14.93 10.77 17.05
CA GLU A 193 -15.45 9.41 16.97
C GLU A 193 -14.39 8.51 16.33
N VAL A 194 -14.21 7.33 16.89
CA VAL A 194 -13.26 6.32 16.41
C VAL A 194 -14.04 5.10 15.96
N ARG A 195 -13.70 4.61 14.78
CA ARG A 195 -14.11 3.32 14.25
C ARG A 195 -12.88 2.43 14.12
N ILE A 196 -12.76 1.37 14.91
CA ILE A 196 -11.68 0.38 14.75
C ILE A 196 -12.16 -0.73 13.82
N SER A 197 -11.52 -0.81 12.65
CA SER A 197 -11.84 -1.80 11.61
C SER A 197 -11.17 -3.15 11.84
N GLY A 198 -10.08 -3.18 12.62
CA GLY A 198 -9.38 -4.42 12.94
C GLY A 198 -8.06 -4.24 13.68
N MET A 199 -7.37 -5.36 13.89
CA MET A 199 -6.00 -5.40 14.39
C MET A 199 -5.20 -6.57 13.84
N SER A 200 -3.88 -6.46 13.90
CA SER A 200 -2.97 -7.60 13.74
C SER A 200 -1.92 -7.64 14.82
N ALA A 201 -1.50 -8.83 15.24
CA ALA A 201 -0.40 -9.01 16.18
C ALA A 201 0.59 -10.05 15.67
N SER A 202 1.84 -9.87 16.06
CA SER A 202 2.92 -10.85 15.91
C SER A 202 3.42 -11.18 17.31
N LEU A 203 3.24 -12.42 17.75
CA LEU A 203 3.50 -12.84 19.12
C LEU A 203 4.80 -13.66 19.23
N PRO A 204 5.54 -13.57 20.36
CA PRO A 204 6.78 -14.31 20.56
C PRO A 204 6.61 -15.84 20.49
N PHE A 205 7.65 -16.54 20.05
CA PHE A 205 7.66 -18.00 19.87
C PHE A 205 8.98 -18.63 20.34
N GLY A 206 8.96 -19.93 20.64
CA GLY A 206 10.14 -20.70 21.02
C GLY A 206 10.99 -20.02 22.12
N GLN A 207 12.29 -19.88 21.86
CA GLN A 207 13.27 -19.26 22.76
C GLN A 207 13.08 -17.76 23.02
N PHE A 208 12.21 -17.08 22.26
CA PHE A 208 11.95 -15.64 22.41
C PHE A 208 10.80 -15.34 23.38
N ARG A 209 10.25 -16.35 24.06
CA ARG A 209 9.26 -16.17 25.12
C ARG A 209 9.92 -15.67 26.42
N PRO A 210 9.32 -14.73 27.17
CA PRO A 210 9.84 -14.34 28.47
C PRO A 210 9.83 -15.52 29.45
N THR A 211 11.00 -16.00 29.87
CA THR A 211 11.14 -16.97 30.97
C THR A 211 10.93 -16.29 32.32
N GLU A 212 10.15 -16.88 33.22
CA GLU A 212 9.92 -16.36 34.57
C GLU A 212 11.21 -16.22 35.44
N ARG A 213 11.28 -15.10 36.18
CA ARG A 213 12.07 -14.74 37.40
C ARG A 213 13.57 -14.32 37.29
N PRO A 214 13.91 -13.04 37.62
CA PRO A 214 15.30 -12.59 37.78
C PRO A 214 15.85 -12.76 39.22
N GLN A 215 17.07 -13.30 39.34
CA GLN A 215 17.90 -13.19 40.56
C GLN A 215 18.79 -11.93 40.53
N ARG A 216 18.94 -11.33 41.71
CA ARG A 216 19.58 -10.03 42.01
C ARG A 216 21.08 -9.98 41.66
N SER A 217 21.52 -8.95 40.94
CA SER A 217 22.87 -8.38 41.04
C SER A 217 22.77 -6.87 41.34
N SER A 218 23.73 -6.32 42.09
CA SER A 218 23.58 -5.04 42.82
C SER A 218 24.03 -3.80 42.02
N ARG A 219 23.21 -2.74 42.12
CA ARG A 219 23.35 -1.40 41.49
C ARG A 219 24.67 -0.64 41.80
N ALA A 220 25.43 -1.04 42.81
CA ALA A 220 26.61 -0.30 43.26
C ALA A 220 27.87 -0.56 42.42
N ALA A 221 27.96 -1.72 41.76
CA ALA A 221 29.09 -2.06 40.89
C ALA A 221 29.05 -1.30 39.55
N THR A 222 27.84 -1.09 39.01
CA THR A 222 27.62 -0.35 37.76
C THR A 222 27.88 1.15 37.92
N ALA A 223 27.59 1.71 39.10
CA ALA A 223 27.77 3.14 39.39
C ALA A 223 29.25 3.55 39.53
N ARG A 224 30.15 2.66 40.00
CA ARG A 224 31.59 2.95 40.13
C ARG A 224 32.35 2.92 38.80
N ALA A 225 31.89 2.13 37.82
CA ALA A 225 32.48 2.08 36.48
C ALA A 225 32.11 3.31 35.64
N GLN A 226 30.95 3.93 35.88
CA GLN A 226 30.52 5.15 35.18
C GLN A 226 31.23 6.43 35.67
N ALA A 227 31.72 6.44 36.92
CA ALA A 227 32.34 7.61 37.53
C ALA A 227 33.75 7.94 37.02
N THR A 228 34.42 7.02 36.33
CA THR A 228 35.81 7.17 35.83
C THR A 228 35.93 7.43 34.32
N ALA A 229 34.86 7.23 33.54
CA ALA A 229 34.84 7.42 32.08
C ALA A 229 34.47 8.84 31.61
N LEU A 230 33.92 9.67 32.52
CA LEU A 230 33.32 10.97 32.21
C LEU A 230 34.31 12.14 32.00
N PRO A 231 35.47 12.23 32.69
CA PRO A 231 36.37 13.39 32.58
C PRO A 231 36.99 13.57 31.19
N THR A 232 37.37 12.48 30.52
CA THR A 232 38.09 12.49 29.23
C THR A 232 37.19 12.82 28.02
N ALA A 233 35.90 12.47 28.08
CA ALA A 233 34.91 12.85 27.07
C ALA A 233 34.54 14.34 27.14
N THR A 234 34.64 14.93 28.32
CA THR A 234 34.29 16.34 28.58
C THR A 234 35.34 17.29 28.01
N ALA A 235 36.64 16.99 28.20
CA ALA A 235 37.75 17.76 27.62
C ALA A 235 37.78 17.72 26.07
N LEU A 236 37.40 16.58 25.46
CA LEU A 236 37.29 16.45 24.00
C LEU A 236 36.14 17.30 23.44
N ALA A 237 34.97 17.28 24.09
CA ALA A 237 33.83 18.09 23.67
C ALA A 237 34.12 19.60 23.80
N GLU A 238 34.74 20.04 24.89
CA GLU A 238 35.07 21.45 25.11
C GLU A 238 36.05 21.99 24.05
N PHE A 239 37.08 21.21 23.67
CA PHE A 239 38.01 21.59 22.61
C PHE A 239 37.33 21.69 21.23
N LEU A 240 36.53 20.67 20.86
CA LEU A 240 35.89 20.53 19.55
C LEU A 240 34.85 21.61 19.23
N PHE A 241 34.22 22.18 20.26
CA PHE A 241 33.18 23.21 20.09
C PHE A 241 33.65 24.63 20.45
N SER A 242 34.92 24.79 20.87
CA SER A 242 35.51 26.06 21.29
C SER A 242 35.63 27.11 20.17
N ALA A 243 35.63 28.39 20.56
CA ALA A 243 35.93 29.51 19.66
C ALA A 243 37.36 29.43 19.09
N ARG A 244 38.28 28.82 19.83
CA ARG A 244 39.68 28.60 19.41
C ARG A 244 39.75 27.71 18.17
N PHE A 245 38.99 26.63 18.12
CA PHE A 245 38.96 25.72 16.97
C PHE A 245 38.24 26.32 15.74
N ARG A 246 37.15 27.08 15.95
CA ARG A 246 36.48 27.84 14.87
C ARG A 246 37.39 28.91 14.26
N SER A 247 38.21 29.57 15.08
CA SER A 247 39.20 30.56 14.63
C SER A 247 40.27 29.94 13.72
N LEU A 248 40.70 28.71 14.04
CA LEU A 248 41.65 27.93 13.23
C LEU A 248 41.07 27.56 11.85
N ILE A 249 39.80 27.15 11.80
CA ILE A 249 39.08 26.87 10.53
C ILE A 249 38.93 28.16 9.71
N ALA A 250 38.54 29.26 10.37
CA ALA A 250 38.34 30.55 9.72
C ALA A 250 39.65 31.13 9.15
N SER A 251 40.77 31.03 9.87
CA SER A 251 42.08 31.54 9.42
C SER A 251 42.66 30.71 8.27
N THR A 252 42.51 29.39 8.31
CA THR A 252 42.97 28.47 7.26
C THR A 252 42.26 28.71 5.92
N LEU A 253 41.02 29.21 5.95
CA LEU A 253 40.18 29.42 4.75
C LEU A 253 39.95 30.89 4.38
N GLY A 254 40.53 31.83 5.12
CA GLY A 254 40.32 33.28 4.93
C GLY A 254 38.88 33.73 5.18
N LEU A 255 38.13 33.00 6.00
CA LEU A 255 36.71 33.22 6.28
C LEU A 255 36.49 34.15 7.48
N ASN A 256 35.32 34.78 7.54
CA ASN A 256 34.87 35.47 8.75
C ASN A 256 34.43 34.43 9.80
N MET A 257 35.07 34.46 10.97
CA MET A 257 34.85 33.52 12.07
C MET A 257 33.38 33.47 12.53
N SER A 258 32.64 34.59 12.44
CA SER A 258 31.22 34.64 12.83
C SER A 258 30.27 33.90 11.89
N THR A 259 30.76 33.47 10.72
CA THR A 259 29.96 32.77 9.69
C THR A 259 30.30 31.29 9.56
N VAL A 260 31.22 30.79 10.39
CA VAL A 260 31.66 29.38 10.39
C VAL A 260 30.73 28.55 11.28
N ALA A 261 29.98 27.64 10.66
CA ALA A 261 29.15 26.66 11.37
C ALA A 261 29.72 25.24 11.19
N ILE A 262 29.93 24.53 12.30
CA ILE A 262 30.41 23.14 12.33
C ILE A 262 29.17 22.23 12.21
N GLN A 263 29.10 21.42 11.15
CA GLN A 263 27.95 20.58 10.80
C GLN A 263 28.10 19.13 11.29
N GLY A 264 29.29 18.71 11.74
CA GLY A 264 29.49 17.38 12.31
C GLY A 264 30.96 16.99 12.50
N ILE A 265 31.19 15.93 13.30
CA ILE A 265 32.51 15.39 13.65
C ILE A 265 32.46 13.86 13.60
N ARG A 266 33.49 13.20 13.05
CA ARG A 266 33.60 11.72 12.99
C ARG A 266 34.84 11.22 13.74
N LEU A 267 34.66 10.16 14.55
CA LEU A 267 35.72 9.49 15.33
C LEU A 267 35.77 7.98 14.99
N PRO A 268 36.96 7.31 15.03
CA PRO A 268 37.08 5.88 14.79
C PRO A 268 36.58 5.02 15.95
N ALA A 269 36.02 3.85 15.62
CA ALA A 269 35.37 2.92 16.55
C ALA A 269 36.37 1.93 17.19
N LYS A 270 36.99 2.31 18.30
CA LYS A 270 37.48 1.37 19.34
C LYS A 270 37.25 1.97 20.73
N GLU A 271 37.04 1.10 21.71
CA GLU A 271 36.69 1.45 23.10
C GLU A 271 37.74 2.39 23.72
N PHE A 272 37.34 3.66 23.96
CA PHE A 272 38.11 4.77 24.52
C PHE A 272 39.39 5.19 23.74
N PRO A 273 39.69 6.49 23.58
CA PRO A 273 40.76 6.91 22.70
C PRO A 273 42.14 6.69 23.35
N GLU A 274 42.93 5.77 22.80
CA GLU A 274 44.40 5.88 22.87
C GLU A 274 44.84 6.96 21.86
N PHE A 275 45.62 7.94 22.30
CA PHE A 275 46.15 9.01 21.44
C PHE A 275 47.38 8.52 20.66
N PRO A 276 47.60 8.95 19.40
CA PRO A 276 46.92 10.02 18.64
C PRO A 276 45.56 9.62 18.00
N LEU A 277 44.63 10.57 17.93
CA LEU A 277 43.26 10.38 17.45
C LEU A 277 43.03 11.03 16.07
N HIS A 278 42.58 10.27 15.08
CA HIS A 278 42.19 10.79 13.76
C HIS A 278 40.75 11.31 13.78
N VAL A 279 40.53 12.56 13.34
CA VAL A 279 39.22 13.22 13.39
C VAL A 279 38.88 13.87 12.05
N GLU A 280 37.66 13.62 11.55
CA GLU A 280 37.11 14.26 10.35
C GLU A 280 36.05 15.31 10.74
N PHE A 281 36.08 16.47 10.07
CA PHE A 281 35.23 17.62 10.37
C PHE A 281 34.42 18.08 9.16
N TYR A 282 33.17 18.47 9.41
CA TYR A 282 32.26 19.06 8.43
C TYR A 282 31.97 20.52 8.85
N ALA A 283 32.21 21.49 7.97
CA ALA A 283 31.95 22.92 8.28
C ALA A 283 31.45 23.71 7.05
N THR A 284 30.64 24.73 7.29
CA THR A 284 30.11 25.69 6.30
C THR A 284 30.56 27.12 6.64
N GLY A 285 30.81 27.97 5.64
CA GLY A 285 31.16 29.39 5.83
C GLY A 285 30.52 30.30 4.80
N GLN A 286 29.96 31.43 5.23
CA GLN A 286 29.16 32.33 4.37
C GLN A 286 29.90 33.59 3.88
N ALA A 287 31.03 34.01 4.47
CA ALA A 287 31.77 35.20 4.02
C ALA A 287 33.29 35.13 4.20
N LYS A 288 34.07 35.80 3.33
CA LYS A 288 35.54 35.98 3.47
C LYS A 288 35.92 37.23 4.29
N LYS A 289 37.10 37.22 4.93
CA LYS A 289 37.70 38.44 5.52
C LYS A 289 38.22 39.34 4.39
N SER A 290 37.74 40.58 4.35
CA SER A 290 38.28 41.64 3.49
C SER A 290 39.72 41.96 3.90
N ASN A 291 40.66 41.92 2.96
CA ASN A 291 42.04 42.37 3.15
C ASN A 291 42.24 43.84 2.72
N SER A 292 41.19 44.64 2.67
CA SER A 292 41.27 46.01 2.13
C SER A 292 40.53 46.98 3.02
N ALA A 293 41.13 48.16 3.25
CA ALA A 293 40.63 49.25 4.09
C ALA A 293 39.36 49.95 3.56
N VAL A 294 38.46 49.22 2.90
CA VAL A 294 37.18 49.72 2.40
C VAL A 294 36.08 48.84 2.99
N ALA A 295 35.15 49.47 3.73
CA ALA A 295 34.03 48.80 4.37
C ALA A 295 33.04 48.29 3.32
N GLY A 296 33.05 46.98 3.10
CA GLY A 296 32.08 46.27 2.27
C GLY A 296 32.23 44.76 2.42
N HIS A 297 31.13 44.08 2.74
CA HIS A 297 31.04 42.62 2.74
C HIS A 297 30.99 42.12 1.30
N VAL A 298 31.81 41.11 0.97
CA VAL A 298 31.72 40.41 -0.32
C VAL A 298 31.03 39.08 -0.07
N ASP A 299 29.78 38.97 -0.53
CA ASP A 299 28.99 37.74 -0.50
C ASP A 299 29.51 36.75 -1.55
N LEU A 300 29.55 35.46 -1.20
CA LEU A 300 30.07 34.42 -2.07
C LEU A 300 28.93 33.61 -2.68
N GLU A 301 28.45 34.03 -3.85
CA GLU A 301 27.68 33.18 -4.75
C GLU A 301 28.61 32.50 -5.78
N PRO A 302 28.48 31.18 -6.06
CA PRO A 302 27.63 30.17 -5.39
C PRO A 302 28.31 29.49 -4.20
N TYR A 303 27.50 28.88 -3.31
CA TYR A 303 27.93 28.23 -2.07
C TYR A 303 28.76 26.95 -2.30
N TYR A 304 29.80 26.74 -1.46
CA TYR A 304 30.67 25.55 -1.46
C TYR A 304 30.55 24.77 -0.14
N SER A 305 30.73 23.45 -0.19
CA SER A 305 30.94 22.58 1.00
C SER A 305 32.37 22.04 1.03
N PHE A 306 32.97 21.92 2.23
CA PHE A 306 34.36 21.49 2.45
C PHE A 306 34.43 20.30 3.42
N VAL A 307 35.35 19.35 3.16
CA VAL A 307 35.65 18.21 4.05
C VAL A 307 37.15 18.20 4.39
N PHE A 308 37.51 18.07 5.67
CA PHE A 308 38.90 18.02 6.14
C PHE A 308 39.18 16.82 7.06
N ALA A 309 40.45 16.38 7.09
CA ALA A 309 40.99 15.43 8.06
C ALA A 309 42.18 16.02 8.84
N THR A 310 42.30 15.69 10.13
CA THR A 310 43.46 16.03 10.99
C THR A 310 43.68 14.96 12.09
N VAL A 311 44.79 15.07 12.82
CA VAL A 311 45.21 14.17 13.91
C VAL A 311 45.40 14.97 15.19
N LEU A 312 44.82 14.50 16.30
CA LEU A 312 44.91 15.11 17.65
C LEU A 312 45.88 14.33 18.56
N THR A 313 46.71 15.05 19.32
CA THR A 313 47.66 14.50 20.32
C THR A 313 47.47 15.14 21.70
N LEU A 314 47.70 14.39 22.78
CA LEU A 314 47.76 14.92 24.14
C LEU A 314 49.16 15.48 24.43
N SER A 315 49.23 16.69 24.97
CA SER A 315 50.48 17.27 25.50
C SER A 315 50.78 16.73 26.91
N GLU A 316 52.05 16.42 27.20
CA GLU A 316 52.52 15.99 28.54
C GLU A 316 52.98 17.16 29.44
N GLU A 317 52.95 18.41 28.98
CA GLU A 317 53.38 19.56 29.79
C GLU A 317 52.25 20.06 30.72
N GLU A 318 52.47 19.99 32.03
CA GLU A 318 51.55 20.48 33.07
C GLU A 318 51.42 22.01 33.01
N PHE A 319 50.22 22.50 32.65
CA PHE A 319 49.78 23.87 32.89
C PHE A 319 48.74 23.90 34.02
N GLU A 320 48.59 25.06 34.69
CA GLU A 320 47.74 25.25 35.89
C GLU A 320 46.26 24.84 35.73
N ASP A 321 45.76 24.64 34.50
CA ASP A 321 44.37 24.28 34.17
C ASP A 321 44.16 22.81 33.70
N GLY A 322 45.19 21.96 33.73
CA GLY A 322 45.09 20.54 33.33
C GLY A 322 45.48 20.24 31.87
N PRO A 323 45.34 18.98 31.41
CA PRO A 323 45.87 18.52 30.11
C PRO A 323 45.15 19.16 28.90
N PHE A 324 45.88 19.56 27.85
CA PHE A 324 45.33 20.16 26.62
C PHE A 324 45.71 19.41 25.31
N LEU A 325 44.89 19.56 24.27
CA LEU A 325 44.99 18.86 22.98
C LEU A 325 45.71 19.70 21.90
N GLU A 326 46.59 19.08 21.12
CA GLU A 326 47.26 19.65 19.94
C GLU A 326 46.78 18.99 18.63
N ASN A 327 46.86 19.69 17.49
CA ASN A 327 46.39 19.19 16.19
C ASN A 327 47.41 19.36 15.04
N SER A 328 47.45 18.41 14.11
CA SER A 328 48.21 18.50 12.85
C SER A 328 47.56 19.45 11.82
N PRO A 329 48.27 19.90 10.76
CA PRO A 329 47.70 20.73 9.68
C PRO A 329 46.51 20.06 8.96
N LEU A 330 45.49 20.83 8.58
CA LEU A 330 44.25 20.33 7.96
C LEU A 330 44.47 19.92 6.48
N GLY A 331 44.16 18.67 6.12
CA GLY A 331 44.16 18.19 4.73
C GLY A 331 42.77 18.33 4.08
N LEU A 332 42.66 19.03 2.94
CA LEU A 332 41.41 19.22 2.20
C LEU A 332 41.07 17.97 1.35
N VAL A 333 39.87 17.41 1.55
CA VAL A 333 39.47 16.13 0.95
C VAL A 333 38.53 16.28 -0.27
N SER A 334 37.60 17.25 -0.31
CA SER A 334 36.81 17.55 -1.54
C SER A 334 36.13 18.93 -1.55
N LYS A 335 35.73 19.41 -2.75
CA LYS A 335 35.03 20.69 -3.03
C LYS A 335 34.11 20.56 -4.27
N VAL A 336 32.83 20.95 -4.20
CA VAL A 336 31.85 20.90 -5.32
C VAL A 336 30.93 22.14 -5.34
N ALA A 337 30.43 22.55 -6.52
CA ALA A 337 29.56 23.71 -6.79
C ALA A 337 28.34 23.34 -7.67
N LEU A 338 27.23 24.12 -7.65
CA LEU A 338 26.00 23.90 -8.45
C LEU A 338 25.37 25.22 -8.98
N VAL A 339 24.87 25.23 -10.23
CA VAL A 339 23.95 26.22 -10.89
C VAL A 339 23.10 25.53 -12.00
N ALA A 340 21.93 26.11 -12.38
CA ALA A 340 20.78 25.53 -13.10
C ALA A 340 20.46 26.04 -14.56
N ASP A 341 19.61 25.28 -15.29
CA ASP A 341 18.37 25.66 -16.08
C ASP A 341 18.19 25.25 -17.61
N ALA A 342 16.95 24.83 -18.00
CA ALA A 342 16.27 24.56 -19.33
C ALA A 342 16.77 23.44 -20.34
N HIS A 343 16.05 22.82 -21.32
CA HIS A 343 14.64 22.38 -21.62
C HIS A 343 14.59 21.35 -22.82
N GLN A 344 13.60 20.42 -22.81
CA GLN A 344 13.12 19.48 -23.86
C GLN A 344 13.89 18.16 -24.15
N GLY A 345 13.28 17.01 -23.84
CA GLY A 345 13.81 15.67 -24.16
C GLY A 345 12.76 14.71 -24.74
N ARG A 346 13.22 13.70 -25.50
CA ARG A 346 12.38 12.62 -26.06
C ARG A 346 12.28 11.45 -25.08
N ILE A 347 11.12 10.80 -25.00
CA ILE A 347 10.89 9.61 -24.17
C ILE A 347 9.97 8.59 -24.86
N PHE A 348 9.94 7.36 -24.34
CA PHE A 348 8.82 6.44 -24.59
C PHE A 348 7.67 6.74 -23.61
N PRO A 349 6.48 7.16 -24.09
CA PRO A 349 5.33 7.38 -23.22
C PRO A 349 4.77 6.09 -22.62
N ILE A 350 4.90 4.99 -23.36
CA ILE A 350 4.60 3.61 -22.97
C ILE A 350 5.56 2.69 -23.74
N ASP A 351 5.76 1.46 -23.26
CA ASP A 351 6.63 0.49 -23.91
C ASP A 351 6.26 0.29 -25.41
N PRO A 352 7.25 0.17 -26.33
CA PRO A 352 6.97 0.10 -27.77
C PRO A 352 5.97 -1.00 -28.21
N PRO A 353 5.98 -2.22 -27.62
CA PRO A 353 4.95 -3.23 -27.90
C PRO A 353 3.52 -2.81 -27.53
N SER A 354 3.34 -1.99 -26.50
CA SER A 354 2.02 -1.48 -26.12
C SER A 354 1.48 -0.38 -27.02
N GLN A 355 2.33 0.26 -27.85
CA GLN A 355 1.92 1.38 -28.72
C GLN A 355 1.13 0.98 -29.99
N ALA A 356 1.07 -0.31 -30.31
CA ALA A 356 0.33 -0.83 -31.47
C ALA A 356 -0.13 -2.28 -31.26
N GLY A 357 -1.07 -2.75 -32.08
CA GLY A 357 -1.76 -4.04 -31.91
C GLY A 357 -0.87 -5.29 -31.85
N ALA A 358 -1.42 -6.39 -31.33
CA ALA A 358 -0.69 -7.59 -30.93
C ALA A 358 0.10 -8.32 -32.05
N ALA A 359 -0.30 -8.17 -33.32
CA ALA A 359 0.30 -8.90 -34.45
C ALA A 359 1.80 -8.60 -34.65
N ALA A 360 2.24 -7.37 -34.35
CA ALA A 360 3.61 -6.91 -34.61
C ALA A 360 4.48 -6.79 -33.34
N VAL A 361 4.14 -7.46 -32.24
CA VAL A 361 4.88 -7.32 -30.95
C VAL A 361 6.37 -7.68 -31.11
N ARG A 362 6.68 -8.67 -31.97
CA ARG A 362 8.07 -9.08 -32.24
C ARG A 362 8.87 -8.03 -33.00
N ASP A 363 8.21 -7.11 -33.70
CA ASP A 363 8.87 -6.11 -34.55
C ASP A 363 9.29 -4.86 -33.77
N ARG A 364 8.96 -4.81 -32.47
CA ARG A 364 9.14 -3.65 -31.59
C ARG A 364 9.99 -3.96 -30.36
N ARG A 365 10.73 -5.09 -30.40
CA ARG A 365 11.60 -5.55 -29.32
C ARG A 365 12.84 -4.67 -29.15
N PRO A 366 13.48 -4.68 -27.96
CA PRO A 366 14.74 -3.99 -27.70
C PRO A 366 15.88 -4.35 -28.67
N THR A 367 15.79 -5.48 -29.37
CA THR A 367 16.77 -5.95 -30.37
C THR A 367 16.65 -5.25 -31.73
N ARG A 368 15.68 -4.35 -31.92
CA ARG A 368 15.40 -3.72 -33.22
C ARG A 368 16.35 -2.54 -33.49
N PRO A 369 16.62 -2.22 -34.78
CA PRO A 369 17.48 -1.09 -35.13
C PRO A 369 16.96 0.24 -34.55
N GLU A 370 17.87 1.18 -34.30
CA GLU A 370 17.55 2.50 -33.76
C GLU A 370 16.46 3.22 -34.57
N ALA A 371 16.54 3.20 -35.91
CA ALA A 371 15.51 3.80 -36.78
C ALA A 371 14.08 3.27 -36.52
N VAL A 372 13.93 2.01 -36.09
CA VAL A 372 12.62 1.42 -35.74
C VAL A 372 12.17 1.89 -34.35
N LEU A 373 13.09 1.97 -33.39
CA LEU A 373 12.78 2.43 -32.03
C LEU A 373 12.50 3.94 -32.00
N ASP A 374 13.22 4.72 -32.81
CA ASP A 374 13.04 6.16 -33.01
C ASP A 374 11.66 6.54 -33.56
N TYR A 375 10.95 5.61 -34.20
CA TYR A 375 9.55 5.83 -34.59
C TYR A 375 8.63 5.98 -33.36
N TYR A 376 8.88 5.21 -32.31
CA TYR A 376 8.07 5.17 -31.09
C TYR A 376 8.60 6.11 -29.99
N TYR A 377 9.81 6.65 -30.18
CA TYR A 377 10.52 7.55 -29.27
C TYR A 377 10.27 9.02 -29.67
N ARG A 378 9.01 9.49 -29.64
CA ARG A 378 8.62 10.74 -30.32
C ARG A 378 7.80 11.75 -29.50
N ARG A 379 7.73 11.65 -28.18
CA ARG A 379 7.09 12.72 -27.37
C ARG A 379 8.11 13.59 -26.69
N THR A 380 8.10 14.87 -27.06
CA THR A 380 8.86 15.93 -26.39
C THR A 380 8.21 16.21 -25.04
N VAL A 381 8.93 15.96 -23.97
CA VAL A 381 8.54 16.41 -22.63
C VAL A 381 9.11 17.79 -22.40
N HIS A 382 8.25 18.73 -22.04
CA HIS A 382 8.68 20.05 -21.57
C HIS A 382 9.15 19.95 -20.10
N ASN A 383 10.16 20.74 -19.73
CA ASN A 383 10.64 20.92 -18.34
C ASN A 383 11.33 19.69 -17.71
N ILE A 384 12.30 19.09 -18.42
CA ILE A 384 13.29 18.19 -17.79
C ILE A 384 14.38 19.06 -17.14
N PRO A 385 14.64 18.93 -15.82
CA PRO A 385 15.62 19.74 -15.11
C PRO A 385 17.05 19.28 -15.39
N HIS A 386 17.99 20.21 -15.29
CA HIS A 386 19.43 19.97 -15.42
C HIS A 386 20.14 20.67 -14.25
N PRO A 387 20.73 19.92 -13.30
CA PRO A 387 20.83 18.45 -13.26
C PRO A 387 19.47 17.75 -13.05
N LEU A 388 19.41 16.43 -13.33
CA LEU A 388 18.22 15.58 -13.23
C LEU A 388 17.80 15.32 -11.76
N VAL A 389 17.29 16.38 -11.12
CA VAL A 389 16.78 16.40 -9.75
C VAL A 389 15.32 16.80 -9.79
N TYR A 390 14.47 16.06 -9.08
CA TYR A 390 13.07 16.46 -8.92
C TYR A 390 12.84 16.94 -7.49
N ALA A 391 12.66 18.25 -7.36
CA ALA A 391 12.49 18.94 -6.09
C ALA A 391 11.36 19.99 -6.19
N PRO A 392 10.10 19.58 -6.42
CA PRO A 392 9.00 20.52 -6.68
C PRO A 392 8.69 21.44 -5.48
N ASP A 393 9.06 21.02 -4.26
CA ASP A 393 8.82 21.73 -3.01
C ASP A 393 10.12 22.20 -2.33
N GLY A 394 11.23 22.26 -3.07
CA GLY A 394 12.56 22.59 -2.53
C GLY A 394 13.24 21.48 -1.74
N TYR A 395 12.62 20.29 -1.66
CA TYR A 395 13.20 19.06 -1.13
C TYR A 395 13.43 18.07 -2.27
N ASP A 396 14.61 17.46 -2.33
CA ASP A 396 14.95 16.47 -3.33
C ASP A 396 14.18 15.16 -3.05
N ASP A 397 13.17 14.85 -3.85
CA ASP A 397 12.45 13.57 -3.76
C ASP A 397 13.21 12.46 -4.49
N GLU A 398 13.77 12.78 -5.64
CA GLU A 398 14.58 11.88 -6.45
C GLU A 398 15.74 12.62 -7.10
N VAL A 399 16.80 11.85 -7.32
CA VAL A 399 17.98 12.29 -8.06
C VAL A 399 18.46 11.15 -8.96
N VAL A 400 18.59 11.42 -10.25
CA VAL A 400 19.35 10.53 -11.14
C VAL A 400 20.83 10.85 -10.94
N VAL A 401 21.64 9.84 -10.64
CA VAL A 401 23.05 10.03 -10.28
C VAL A 401 24.01 9.52 -11.35
N VAL A 402 25.19 10.13 -11.43
CA VAL A 402 26.29 9.67 -12.29
C VAL A 402 26.75 8.26 -11.93
N CYS A 403 27.25 7.54 -12.92
CA CYS A 403 27.66 6.14 -12.84
C CYS A 403 29.11 5.93 -13.31
N PRO A 404 30.13 6.53 -12.65
CA PRO A 404 31.54 6.51 -13.07
C PRO A 404 32.17 5.11 -13.16
N GLY A 405 31.56 4.09 -12.55
CA GLY A 405 32.02 2.70 -12.70
C GLY A 405 31.55 2.00 -13.98
N PHE A 406 30.59 2.59 -14.71
CA PHE A 406 29.86 1.92 -15.80
C PHE A 406 29.69 2.78 -17.06
N VAL A 407 29.84 4.11 -16.92
CA VAL A 407 29.66 5.08 -17.98
C VAL A 407 30.95 5.89 -18.08
N LEU A 408 31.64 5.79 -19.23
CA LEU A 408 32.94 6.43 -19.45
C LEU A 408 32.86 7.95 -19.28
N GLU A 409 31.78 8.55 -19.75
CA GLU A 409 31.52 9.98 -19.66
C GLU A 409 31.39 10.46 -18.20
N ASP A 410 31.06 9.57 -17.27
CA ASP A 410 30.86 9.90 -15.86
C ASP A 410 32.14 9.77 -15.04
N HIS A 411 33.25 9.22 -15.58
CA HIS A 411 34.48 8.91 -14.83
C HIS A 411 35.10 10.12 -14.11
N ALA A 412 34.89 11.33 -14.61
CA ALA A 412 35.41 12.56 -14.02
C ALA A 412 34.58 13.07 -12.81
N HIS A 413 33.43 12.45 -12.54
CA HIS A 413 32.49 12.87 -11.51
C HIS A 413 32.51 11.92 -10.30
N LEU A 414 32.25 12.47 -9.11
CA LEU A 414 32.16 11.66 -7.89
C LEU A 414 30.89 10.79 -7.91
N PRO A 415 30.94 9.51 -7.49
CA PRO A 415 29.76 8.68 -7.36
C PRO A 415 28.67 9.35 -6.52
N GLY A 416 27.42 9.30 -6.98
CA GLY A 416 26.28 9.89 -6.26
C GLY A 416 26.02 11.37 -6.56
N THR A 417 26.85 12.05 -7.37
CA THR A 417 26.49 13.41 -7.82
C THR A 417 25.34 13.35 -8.82
N PRO A 418 24.44 14.36 -8.83
CA PRO A 418 23.37 14.45 -9.82
C PRO A 418 23.90 14.36 -11.26
N LYS A 419 23.21 13.60 -12.11
CA LYS A 419 23.53 13.46 -13.53
C LYS A 419 23.04 14.70 -14.27
N ASP A 420 23.97 15.34 -14.95
CA ASP A 420 23.68 16.37 -15.94
C ASP A 420 23.61 15.73 -17.34
N VAL A 421 22.64 16.14 -18.14
CA VAL A 421 22.40 15.62 -19.50
C VAL A 421 22.22 16.81 -20.43
N PRO A 422 23.16 17.11 -21.34
CA PRO A 422 22.92 18.14 -22.33
C PRO A 422 21.76 17.70 -23.24
N LEU A 423 20.66 18.45 -23.26
CA LEU A 423 19.52 18.22 -24.16
C LEU A 423 19.59 19.15 -25.38
N PRO A 424 20.28 18.78 -26.47
CA PRO A 424 20.17 19.50 -27.74
C PRO A 424 18.76 19.33 -28.31
N GLY A 425 18.25 20.30 -29.07
CA GLY A 425 16.81 20.45 -29.37
C GLY A 425 16.01 19.21 -29.82
N SER A 426 16.63 18.20 -30.43
CA SER A 426 15.94 16.94 -30.75
C SER A 426 15.92 15.91 -29.61
N GLY A 427 16.56 16.12 -28.47
CA GLY A 427 16.78 15.13 -27.41
C GLY A 427 17.79 14.02 -27.79
N PRO A 428 18.32 13.27 -26.79
CA PRO A 428 19.38 12.27 -27.01
C PRO A 428 18.89 11.06 -27.82
N PRO A 429 19.73 10.40 -28.63
CA PRO A 429 19.38 9.18 -29.36
C PRO A 429 18.93 8.06 -28.41
N VAL A 430 17.96 7.22 -28.80
CA VAL A 430 17.37 6.21 -27.91
C VAL A 430 18.39 5.18 -27.42
N ARG A 431 19.44 4.91 -28.20
CA ARG A 431 20.57 4.07 -27.80
C ARG A 431 21.72 4.93 -27.26
N SER A 432 21.44 5.72 -26.22
CA SER A 432 22.43 6.51 -25.48
C SER A 432 22.28 6.38 -23.95
N ASN A 433 23.38 6.64 -23.24
CA ASN A 433 23.39 6.74 -21.79
C ASN A 433 22.50 7.91 -21.30
N ASP A 434 22.51 9.02 -22.04
CA ASP A 434 21.70 10.20 -21.76
C ASP A 434 20.19 9.93 -21.91
N ALA A 435 19.78 9.21 -22.96
CA ALA A 435 18.39 8.76 -23.08
C ALA A 435 17.99 7.82 -21.94
N SER A 436 18.90 6.98 -21.46
CA SER A 436 18.66 6.09 -20.32
C SER A 436 18.46 6.89 -19.01
N ALA A 437 19.27 7.94 -18.79
CA ALA A 437 19.15 8.84 -17.64
C ALA A 437 17.83 9.63 -17.68
N VAL A 438 17.46 10.17 -18.85
CA VAL A 438 16.20 10.90 -19.07
C VAL A 438 14.97 10.01 -18.84
N MET A 439 14.99 8.77 -19.36
CA MET A 439 13.91 7.81 -19.14
C MET A 439 13.78 7.40 -17.67
N ALA A 440 14.91 7.25 -16.97
CA ALA A 440 14.93 6.93 -15.54
C ALA A 440 14.30 8.06 -14.72
N TYR A 441 14.75 9.31 -14.92
CA TYR A 441 14.16 10.51 -14.33
C TYR A 441 12.65 10.56 -14.59
N TRP A 442 12.24 10.45 -15.86
CA TRP A 442 10.84 10.62 -16.22
C TRP A 442 9.92 9.59 -15.56
N ASN A 443 10.28 8.31 -15.60
CA ASN A 443 9.43 7.25 -15.09
C ASN A 443 9.32 7.28 -13.56
N VAL A 444 10.37 7.66 -12.83
CA VAL A 444 10.32 7.78 -11.37
C VAL A 444 9.59 9.07 -10.95
N LYS A 445 9.74 10.17 -11.70
CA LYS A 445 8.92 11.38 -11.53
C LYS A 445 7.42 11.09 -11.64
N GLN A 446 6.99 10.22 -12.57
CA GLN A 446 5.58 9.82 -12.68
C GLN A 446 5.05 9.15 -11.41
N PHE A 447 5.90 8.41 -10.69
CA PHE A 447 5.54 7.84 -9.40
C PHE A 447 5.32 8.93 -8.34
N PHE A 448 6.26 9.87 -8.16
CA PHE A 448 6.08 10.94 -7.17
C PHE A 448 4.93 11.90 -7.51
N ASN A 449 4.70 12.18 -8.79
CA ASN A 449 3.52 12.92 -9.24
C ASN A 449 2.22 12.22 -8.82
N ARG A 450 2.14 10.89 -8.97
CA ARG A 450 0.97 10.11 -8.54
C ARG A 450 0.82 10.12 -7.03
N LEU A 451 1.91 9.93 -6.29
CA LEU A 451 1.92 9.97 -4.83
C LEU A 451 1.29 11.28 -4.32
N ARG A 452 1.74 12.42 -4.86
CA ARG A 452 1.16 13.74 -4.56
C ARG A 452 -0.28 13.89 -5.03
N ALA A 453 -0.60 13.49 -6.26
CA ALA A 453 -1.95 13.60 -6.82
C ALA A 453 -2.97 12.76 -6.04
N TYR A 454 -2.52 11.67 -5.41
CA TYR A 454 -3.32 10.83 -4.51
C TYR A 454 -3.43 11.37 -3.08
N GLY A 455 -2.86 12.55 -2.81
CA GLY A 455 -2.82 13.19 -1.50
C GLY A 455 -1.90 12.49 -0.50
N MET A 456 -0.87 11.79 -0.98
CA MET A 456 0.17 11.21 -0.14
C MET A 456 1.43 12.09 -0.20
N SER A 457 1.84 12.64 0.94
CA SER A 457 3.12 13.36 1.03
C SER A 457 4.30 12.37 0.93
N PRO A 458 5.29 12.61 0.04
CA PRO A 458 6.49 11.79 -0.04
C PRO A 458 7.19 11.64 1.31
N SER A 459 7.38 12.72 2.06
CA SER A 459 8.07 12.69 3.36
C SER A 459 7.30 11.90 4.43
N ALA A 460 5.97 11.94 4.40
CA ALA A 460 5.13 11.14 5.31
C ALA A 460 5.07 9.66 4.89
N TYR A 461 5.30 9.36 3.60
CA TYR A 461 5.31 8.01 3.06
C TYR A 461 6.68 7.33 3.26
N PHE A 462 7.77 8.07 3.09
CA PHE A 462 9.16 7.68 3.32
C PHE A 462 9.53 7.80 4.80
N ARG A 463 8.85 6.99 5.63
CA ARG A 463 9.03 6.96 7.09
C ARG A 463 10.27 6.18 7.51
N ILE A 464 10.58 5.11 6.80
CA ILE A 464 11.60 4.13 7.21
C ILE A 464 12.91 4.35 6.47
N ALA A 465 12.83 4.91 5.26
CA ALA A 465 13.97 5.23 4.42
C ALA A 465 13.98 6.72 4.08
N GLY A 466 15.17 7.29 3.93
CA GLY A 466 15.35 8.70 3.60
C GLY A 466 15.16 9.01 2.12
N LEU A 467 14.84 10.27 1.85
CA LEU A 467 14.90 10.90 0.53
C LEU A 467 16.23 11.68 0.38
N PRO A 468 16.73 11.90 -0.85
CA PRO A 468 16.12 11.50 -2.13
C PRO A 468 16.26 10.00 -2.43
N LEU A 469 15.39 9.48 -3.30
CA LEU A 469 15.60 8.21 -3.99
C LEU A 469 16.73 8.38 -5.02
N GLU A 470 17.85 7.67 -4.84
CA GLU A 470 18.98 7.72 -5.77
C GLU A 470 18.77 6.73 -6.92
N VAL A 471 18.75 7.23 -8.15
CA VAL A 471 18.52 6.41 -9.35
C VAL A 471 19.80 6.30 -10.18
N HIS A 472 20.45 5.15 -10.12
CA HIS A 472 21.60 4.80 -10.94
C HIS A 472 21.12 4.29 -12.31
N TYR A 473 21.02 5.19 -13.27
CA TYR A 473 20.48 4.91 -14.61
C TYR A 473 21.30 3.87 -15.42
N ARG A 474 22.56 3.64 -15.04
CA ARG A 474 23.43 2.59 -15.62
C ARG A 474 24.34 1.97 -14.56
N SER A 475 24.02 0.74 -14.15
CA SER A 475 24.74 0.06 -13.08
C SER A 475 24.90 -1.44 -13.30
N GLY A 476 25.93 -2.02 -12.67
CA GLY A 476 26.10 -3.45 -12.54
C GLY A 476 25.11 -4.04 -11.52
N VAL A 477 24.50 -5.17 -11.87
CA VAL A 477 23.48 -5.83 -11.04
C VAL A 477 23.85 -7.30 -10.85
N GLY A 478 24.03 -7.74 -9.60
CA GLY A 478 24.23 -9.15 -9.22
C GLY A 478 22.94 -9.83 -8.73
N PRO A 479 22.81 -11.17 -8.74
CA PRO A 479 23.78 -12.19 -9.17
C PRO A 479 23.75 -12.46 -10.68
N GLY A 480 24.93 -12.42 -11.33
CA GLY A 480 25.12 -12.70 -12.75
C GLY A 480 26.54 -12.35 -13.22
N GLN A 481 26.99 -12.86 -14.37
CA GLN A 481 28.34 -12.60 -14.90
C GLN A 481 28.60 -11.10 -15.25
N GLY A 482 27.56 -10.27 -15.30
CA GLY A 482 27.58 -8.87 -15.75
C GLY A 482 28.07 -7.86 -14.70
N LYS A 483 29.25 -8.08 -14.14
CA LYS A 483 29.92 -7.18 -13.17
C LYS A 483 30.14 -5.74 -13.69
N ASP A 484 29.86 -5.48 -14.96
CA ASP A 484 30.09 -4.25 -15.72
C ASP A 484 28.82 -3.59 -16.27
N GLY A 485 27.62 -3.97 -15.80
CA GLY A 485 26.35 -3.41 -16.27
C GLY A 485 25.87 -3.97 -17.62
N GLN A 486 26.55 -4.98 -18.18
CA GLN A 486 26.11 -5.72 -19.36
C GLN A 486 25.13 -6.84 -19.01
N THR A 487 24.04 -6.51 -18.31
CA THR A 487 22.94 -7.43 -18.00
C THR A 487 21.59 -6.80 -18.31
N VAL A 488 20.57 -7.63 -18.51
CA VAL A 488 19.18 -7.18 -18.59
C VAL A 488 18.52 -7.36 -17.25
N ASN A 489 18.60 -6.32 -16.41
CA ASN A 489 18.13 -6.38 -15.04
C ASN A 489 17.94 -4.98 -14.42
N ALA A 490 17.26 -4.93 -13.28
CA ALA A 490 17.30 -3.81 -12.35
C ALA A 490 17.29 -4.36 -10.91
N ARG A 491 17.56 -3.50 -9.93
CA ARG A 491 17.42 -3.83 -8.51
C ARG A 491 17.17 -2.58 -7.66
N VAL A 492 16.47 -2.75 -6.56
CA VAL A 492 16.44 -1.79 -5.46
C VAL A 492 17.31 -2.30 -4.32
N ARG A 493 18.09 -1.41 -3.70
CA ARG A 493 18.86 -1.71 -2.48
C ARG A 493 18.80 -0.56 -1.49
N VAL A 494 19.22 -0.85 -0.28
CA VAL A 494 19.38 0.13 0.80
C VAL A 494 20.84 0.54 0.85
N LYS A 495 21.12 1.85 0.79
CA LYS A 495 22.48 2.38 0.75
C LYS A 495 23.26 1.96 2.00
N GLY A 496 24.46 1.42 1.79
CA GLY A 496 25.33 0.93 2.86
C GLY A 496 25.04 -0.50 3.34
N PHE A 497 24.04 -1.18 2.79
CA PHE A 497 23.74 -2.59 3.11
C PHE A 497 24.36 -3.54 2.07
N PRO A 498 24.57 -4.83 2.43
CA PRO A 498 25.01 -5.84 1.47
C PRO A 498 24.06 -5.97 0.28
N ASP A 499 24.61 -6.25 -0.91
CA ASP A 499 23.83 -6.42 -2.15
C ASP A 499 22.79 -7.55 -2.11
N ASN A 500 22.92 -8.49 -1.18
CA ASN A 500 22.00 -9.60 -0.94
C ASN A 500 21.20 -9.42 0.37
N PHE A 501 21.11 -8.19 0.88
CA PHE A 501 20.36 -7.90 2.09
C PHE A 501 18.89 -8.29 1.93
N ILE A 502 18.45 -9.18 2.82
CA ILE A 502 17.06 -9.65 2.91
C ILE A 502 16.71 -9.60 4.39
N GLY A 503 15.76 -8.75 4.75
CA GLY A 503 15.35 -8.56 6.12
C GLY A 503 14.81 -7.16 6.37
N THR A 504 14.48 -6.91 7.63
CA THR A 504 13.97 -5.63 8.09
C THR A 504 15.10 -4.62 8.25
N ILE A 505 14.90 -3.41 7.73
CA ILE A 505 15.83 -2.29 7.89
C ILE A 505 15.83 -1.86 9.36
N PRO A 506 16.99 -1.86 10.04
CA PRO A 506 17.07 -1.37 11.41
C PRO A 506 16.74 0.13 11.45
N GLY A 507 15.99 0.56 12.48
CA GLY A 507 15.71 1.98 12.68
C GLY A 507 17.01 2.76 12.94
N GLY A 508 17.22 3.85 12.19
CA GLY A 508 18.40 4.71 12.32
C GLY A 508 18.04 6.19 12.10
N ASN A 509 18.88 7.08 12.62
CA ASN A 509 18.78 8.53 12.40
C ASN A 509 20.14 9.08 11.92
N PRO A 510 20.25 9.58 10.67
CA PRO A 510 19.17 9.65 9.68
C PRO A 510 18.77 8.26 9.14
N PRO A 511 17.53 8.11 8.62
CA PRO A 511 17.11 6.89 7.96
C PRO A 511 17.96 6.62 6.70
N PRO A 512 18.20 5.35 6.33
CA PRO A 512 19.05 5.03 5.19
C PRO A 512 18.37 5.40 3.87
N LEU A 513 19.18 5.78 2.87
CA LEU A 513 18.67 6.07 1.53
C LEU A 513 18.37 4.80 0.74
N ILE A 514 17.45 4.91 -0.22
CA ILE A 514 17.14 3.85 -1.18
C ILE A 514 17.91 4.14 -2.48
N GLU A 515 18.50 3.11 -3.07
CA GLU A 515 19.17 3.19 -4.38
C GLU A 515 18.47 2.25 -5.37
N MET A 516 18.04 2.79 -6.51
CA MET A 516 17.51 2.04 -7.65
C MET A 516 18.61 1.91 -8.71
N HIS A 517 18.99 0.68 -9.06
CA HIS A 517 20.04 0.38 -10.03
C HIS A 517 19.44 -0.21 -11.30
N LEU A 518 19.71 0.44 -12.42
CA LEU A 518 19.16 0.10 -13.72
C LEU A 518 20.29 -0.38 -14.64
N ALA A 519 20.10 -1.50 -15.35
CA ALA A 519 21.06 -2.00 -16.35
C ALA A 519 20.54 -1.78 -17.79
N LEU A 520 20.90 -2.65 -18.73
CA LEU A 520 20.52 -2.56 -20.13
C LEU A 520 19.17 -3.25 -20.41
N ALA A 521 18.47 -2.87 -21.46
CA ALA A 521 17.31 -3.58 -22.00
C ALA A 521 17.70 -4.57 -23.12
N ASN A 522 18.93 -4.49 -23.64
CA ASN A 522 19.42 -5.32 -24.74
C ASN A 522 20.94 -5.53 -24.68
N LEU A 523 21.38 -6.77 -24.93
CA LEU A 523 22.80 -7.14 -25.04
C LEU A 523 23.22 -7.59 -26.45
N SER A 524 22.25 -7.71 -27.37
CA SER A 524 22.47 -8.27 -28.71
C SER A 524 23.08 -7.27 -29.70
N THR A 525 22.89 -5.97 -29.48
CA THR A 525 23.47 -4.91 -30.32
C THR A 525 24.73 -4.40 -29.66
N ARG A 526 25.87 -4.44 -30.36
CA ARG A 526 27.19 -4.05 -29.83
C ARG A 526 27.82 -2.99 -30.73
N ALA A 527 28.53 -2.06 -30.11
CA ALA A 527 29.29 -1.05 -30.81
C ALA A 527 30.28 -1.71 -31.78
N ARG A 528 30.41 -1.16 -33.00
CA ARG A 528 31.41 -1.64 -33.96
C ARG A 528 32.80 -1.14 -33.56
N LYS A 529 33.50 -1.90 -32.70
CA LYS A 529 34.95 -1.77 -32.48
C LYS A 529 35.68 -2.93 -33.17
N PRO A 530 36.85 -2.70 -33.80
CA PRO A 530 37.71 -3.78 -34.26
C PRO A 530 38.03 -4.72 -33.09
N TRP A 531 37.78 -6.03 -33.26
CA TRP A 531 38.08 -7.02 -32.24
C TRP A 531 39.60 -7.08 -32.00
N ASN A 532 40.05 -6.72 -30.81
CA ASN A 532 41.47 -6.68 -30.44
C ASN A 532 41.95 -7.98 -29.77
N GLY A 533 41.14 -9.03 -29.74
CA GLY A 533 41.48 -10.32 -29.11
C GLY A 533 41.38 -10.36 -27.59
N LYS A 534 41.08 -9.23 -26.91
CA LYS A 534 41.05 -9.13 -25.43
C LYS A 534 39.74 -8.55 -24.88
N ASP A 535 39.21 -7.49 -25.50
CA ASP A 535 38.06 -6.76 -25.00
C ASP A 535 36.85 -6.94 -25.94
N ARG A 536 35.74 -7.44 -25.40
CA ARG A 536 34.47 -7.50 -26.15
C ARG A 536 33.98 -6.09 -26.43
N SER A 537 33.51 -5.87 -27.66
CA SER A 537 32.82 -4.62 -28.00
C SER A 537 31.65 -4.40 -27.02
N PRO A 538 31.52 -3.19 -26.43
CA PRO A 538 30.47 -2.92 -25.47
C PRO A 538 29.09 -3.01 -26.13
N ALA A 539 28.09 -3.42 -25.36
CA ALA A 539 26.70 -3.34 -25.80
C ALA A 539 26.31 -1.87 -26.04
N GLU A 540 25.52 -1.62 -27.09
CA GLU A 540 24.97 -0.28 -27.32
C GLU A 540 24.01 0.08 -26.18
N PRO A 541 24.08 1.32 -25.66
CA PRO A 541 23.38 1.71 -24.45
C PRO A 541 21.90 1.92 -24.69
N LEU A 542 21.10 0.86 -24.61
CA LEU A 542 19.64 0.95 -24.43
C LEU A 542 19.32 0.57 -22.99
N GLY A 543 18.96 1.54 -22.14
CA GLY A 543 18.67 1.31 -20.73
C GLY A 543 17.37 0.56 -20.49
N ILE A 544 17.32 -0.26 -19.43
CA ILE A 544 16.08 -0.90 -18.95
C ILE A 544 15.04 0.13 -18.50
N ALA A 545 15.49 1.35 -18.17
CA ALA A 545 14.65 2.50 -17.86
C ALA A 545 13.66 2.86 -18.99
N ALA A 546 13.92 2.43 -20.23
CA ALA A 546 12.99 2.61 -21.32
C ALA A 546 11.75 1.68 -21.23
N ASP A 547 11.73 0.73 -20.28
CA ASP A 547 10.57 -0.06 -19.91
C ASP A 547 9.88 0.57 -18.69
N ALA A 548 8.84 1.38 -18.92
CA ALA A 548 8.08 1.96 -17.81
C ALA A 548 7.49 0.87 -16.89
N ARG A 549 7.14 -0.31 -17.44
CA ARG A 549 6.61 -1.43 -16.65
C ARG A 549 7.66 -1.96 -15.69
N TRP A 550 8.91 -2.04 -16.12
CA TRP A 550 10.00 -2.47 -15.27
C TRP A 550 10.28 -1.45 -14.16
N ILE A 551 10.23 -0.15 -14.46
CA ILE A 551 10.37 0.87 -13.42
C ILE A 551 9.25 0.75 -12.37
N TRP A 552 8.01 0.52 -12.78
CA TRP A 552 6.90 0.26 -11.85
C TRP A 552 7.06 -1.03 -11.02
N HIS A 553 7.73 -2.04 -11.57
CA HIS A 553 8.13 -3.22 -10.80
C HIS A 553 9.09 -2.84 -9.66
N GLU A 554 10.16 -2.09 -9.96
CA GLU A 554 11.11 -1.62 -8.96
C GLU A 554 10.49 -0.65 -7.94
N ILE A 555 9.55 0.20 -8.37
CA ILE A 555 8.77 1.07 -7.46
C ILE A 555 8.01 0.24 -6.42
N GLY A 556 7.56 -0.98 -6.76
CA GLY A 556 6.99 -1.91 -5.81
C GLY A 556 7.92 -2.16 -4.61
N HIS A 557 9.21 -2.37 -4.84
CA HIS A 557 10.22 -2.52 -3.79
C HIS A 557 10.48 -1.21 -3.04
N VAL A 558 10.52 -0.07 -3.74
CA VAL A 558 10.67 1.26 -3.12
C VAL A 558 9.55 1.51 -2.10
N LEU A 559 8.29 1.27 -2.48
CA LEU A 559 7.13 1.46 -1.62
C LEU A 559 7.22 0.63 -0.33
N LEU A 560 7.59 -0.65 -0.46
CA LEU A 560 7.75 -1.54 0.70
C LEU A 560 8.88 -1.08 1.61
N THR A 561 10.02 -0.71 1.03
CA THR A 561 11.20 -0.24 1.76
C THR A 561 10.89 1.05 2.52
N ALA A 562 10.19 1.99 1.88
CA ALA A 562 9.86 3.31 2.42
C ALA A 562 8.85 3.25 3.58
N SER A 563 7.82 2.39 3.49
CA SER A 563 6.70 2.36 4.44
C SER A 563 6.66 1.16 5.39
N VAL A 564 7.19 0.00 4.97
CA VAL A 564 7.19 -1.26 5.75
C VAL A 564 8.58 -1.63 6.26
N GLY A 565 9.64 -1.22 5.55
CA GLY A 565 11.02 -1.44 5.97
C GLY A 565 11.59 -2.79 5.56
N GLU A 566 10.95 -3.47 4.60
CA GLU A 566 11.44 -4.68 3.95
C GLU A 566 11.42 -4.46 2.43
N LEU A 567 12.36 -5.07 1.70
CA LEU A 567 12.40 -4.99 0.23
C LEU A 567 11.28 -5.82 -0.41
N GLU A 568 10.78 -6.84 0.28
CA GLU A 568 9.79 -7.79 -0.24
C GLU A 568 8.67 -7.99 0.78
N PHE A 569 7.48 -8.41 0.32
CA PHE A 569 6.50 -8.93 1.26
C PHE A 569 6.94 -10.30 1.76
N ARG A 570 6.55 -10.65 2.99
CA ARG A 570 6.83 -12.00 3.49
C ARG A 570 5.97 -13.07 2.84
N PHE A 571 4.96 -12.71 2.05
CA PHE A 571 4.12 -13.65 1.30
C PHE A 571 4.29 -13.58 -0.23
N ALA A 572 4.93 -12.54 -0.77
CA ALA A 572 5.13 -12.33 -2.21
C ALA A 572 6.37 -11.48 -2.47
N HIS A 573 6.98 -11.57 -3.66
CA HIS A 573 8.19 -10.80 -3.97
C HIS A 573 7.96 -9.29 -3.79
N SER A 574 6.98 -8.71 -4.47
CA SER A 574 6.53 -7.33 -4.28
C SER A 574 5.18 -7.14 -4.98
N PRO A 575 4.51 -5.98 -4.88
CA PRO A 575 3.36 -5.64 -5.72
C PRO A 575 3.79 -5.15 -7.12
N GLY A 576 5.08 -5.23 -7.46
CA GLY A 576 5.67 -4.61 -8.64
C GLY A 576 5.03 -5.03 -9.97
N ASP A 577 4.83 -6.32 -10.19
CA ASP A 577 4.17 -6.82 -11.41
C ASP A 577 2.73 -6.33 -11.55
N ALA A 578 2.01 -6.16 -10.42
CA ALA A 578 0.65 -5.63 -10.41
C ALA A 578 0.65 -4.15 -10.82
N LEU A 579 1.51 -3.33 -10.20
CA LEU A 579 1.64 -1.91 -10.53
C LEU A 579 2.03 -1.71 -12.00
N ALA A 580 2.99 -2.49 -12.48
CA ALA A 580 3.42 -2.49 -13.87
C ALA A 580 2.28 -2.77 -14.86
N ALA A 581 1.43 -3.76 -14.54
CA ALA A 581 0.26 -4.11 -15.35
C ALA A 581 -0.83 -3.03 -15.30
N ILE A 582 -1.24 -2.62 -14.09
CA ILE A 582 -2.39 -1.73 -13.86
C ILE A 582 -2.14 -0.31 -14.41
N VAL A 583 -0.93 0.23 -14.22
CA VAL A 583 -0.59 1.58 -14.73
C VAL A 583 -0.55 1.61 -16.25
N SER A 584 -0.18 0.49 -16.88
CA SER A 584 0.05 0.42 -18.33
C SER A 584 -1.15 -0.05 -19.13
N ASP A 585 -2.08 -0.79 -18.54
CA ASP A 585 -3.23 -1.39 -19.24
C ASP A 585 -4.14 -0.36 -19.94
N PRO A 586 -4.51 0.80 -19.34
CA PRO A 586 -5.46 1.74 -19.96
C PRO A 586 -5.04 2.22 -21.34
N GLU A 587 -3.74 2.42 -21.57
CA GLU A 587 -3.18 2.90 -22.84
C GLU A 587 -2.66 1.77 -23.75
N SER A 588 -2.61 0.54 -23.24
CA SER A 588 -1.96 -0.54 -23.97
C SER A 588 -2.86 -1.06 -25.09
N SER A 589 -2.39 -0.94 -26.34
CA SER A 589 -3.06 -1.59 -27.47
C SER A 589 -3.11 -3.11 -27.33
N LEU A 590 -2.25 -3.72 -26.50
CA LEU A 590 -2.27 -5.15 -26.21
C LEU A 590 -3.47 -5.57 -25.35
N ALA A 591 -4.12 -4.62 -24.66
CA ALA A 591 -5.32 -4.89 -23.88
C ALA A 591 -6.52 -5.32 -24.74
N THR A 592 -6.46 -5.10 -26.07
CA THR A 592 -7.49 -5.54 -27.02
C THR A 592 -7.37 -7.01 -27.41
N ASP A 593 -6.23 -7.66 -27.14
CA ASP A 593 -6.02 -9.10 -27.37
C ASP A 593 -6.00 -9.83 -26.01
N PRO A 594 -7.02 -10.64 -25.69
CA PRO A 594 -7.10 -11.37 -24.43
C PRO A 594 -5.85 -12.20 -24.10
N ASN A 595 -5.18 -12.76 -25.12
CA ASN A 595 -3.98 -13.59 -24.90
C ASN A 595 -2.76 -12.76 -24.49
N ARG A 596 -2.74 -11.47 -24.87
CA ARG A 596 -1.63 -10.56 -24.67
C ARG A 596 -1.84 -9.62 -23.51
N ARG A 597 -3.09 -9.26 -23.19
CA ARG A 597 -3.43 -8.37 -22.09
C ARG A 597 -2.75 -8.78 -20.79
N GLY A 598 -2.81 -10.07 -20.45
CA GLY A 598 -2.17 -10.65 -19.27
C GLY A 598 -0.63 -10.64 -19.25
N SER A 599 0.07 -10.13 -20.27
CA SER A 599 1.54 -10.12 -20.32
C SER A 599 2.10 -8.93 -19.56
N THR A 600 2.92 -9.17 -18.53
CA THR A 600 3.44 -8.08 -17.70
C THR A 600 4.58 -7.31 -18.41
N PHE A 601 5.57 -7.99 -19.00
CA PHE A 601 6.74 -7.34 -19.65
C PHE A 601 6.88 -7.72 -21.13
N PRO A 602 6.03 -7.16 -22.02
CA PRO A 602 6.03 -7.51 -23.44
C PRO A 602 7.27 -7.00 -24.20
N TRP A 603 7.98 -5.98 -23.69
CA TRP A 603 9.14 -5.39 -24.36
C TRP A 603 10.41 -6.21 -24.17
N VAL A 604 10.85 -6.39 -22.92
CA VAL A 604 12.02 -7.23 -22.58
C VAL A 604 11.72 -8.74 -22.65
N PHE A 605 10.47 -9.09 -23.00
CA PHE A 605 9.91 -10.44 -23.07
C PHE A 605 10.35 -11.34 -21.90
N LEU A 606 9.84 -11.02 -20.72
CA LEU A 606 9.77 -11.95 -19.61
C LEU A 606 8.39 -12.61 -19.60
N PRO A 607 8.28 -13.95 -19.51
CA PRO A 607 6.99 -14.67 -19.58
C PRO A 607 6.19 -14.58 -18.26
N ARG A 608 6.26 -13.44 -17.57
CA ARG A 608 5.47 -13.14 -16.37
C ARG A 608 4.07 -12.69 -16.77
N ARG A 609 3.07 -13.16 -16.02
CA ARG A 609 1.66 -12.89 -16.29
C ARG A 609 0.88 -12.50 -15.05
N HIS A 610 -0.20 -11.75 -15.28
CA HIS A 610 -1.11 -11.21 -14.25
C HIS A 610 -2.58 -11.63 -14.49
N ASP A 611 -2.76 -12.78 -15.14
CA ASP A 611 -4.05 -13.42 -15.42
C ASP A 611 -3.98 -14.94 -15.15
N ARG A 612 -3.22 -15.33 -14.12
CA ARG A 612 -2.95 -16.75 -13.82
C ARG A 612 -4.19 -17.45 -13.25
N CYS A 613 -4.47 -18.66 -13.75
CA CYS A 613 -5.58 -19.48 -13.29
C CYS A 613 -5.23 -20.25 -12.00
N VAL A 614 -6.15 -20.25 -11.03
CA VAL A 614 -5.98 -21.00 -9.77
C VAL A 614 -5.94 -22.52 -9.98
N THR A 615 -6.61 -23.04 -11.02
CA THR A 615 -6.66 -24.48 -11.30
C THR A 615 -5.32 -25.05 -11.74
N ASP A 616 -4.48 -24.21 -12.33
CA ASP A 616 -3.08 -24.52 -12.71
C ASP A 616 -2.11 -24.42 -11.52
N GLY A 617 -2.62 -24.21 -10.30
CA GLY A 617 -1.82 -24.12 -9.08
C GLY A 617 -1.38 -22.71 -8.70
N TRP A 618 -1.72 -21.69 -9.49
CA TRP A 618 -1.49 -20.27 -9.17
C TRP A 618 -2.51 -19.75 -8.15
N SER A 619 -2.65 -20.44 -7.03
CA SER A 619 -3.58 -20.09 -5.96
C SER A 619 -2.79 -19.74 -4.69
N TRP A 620 -3.30 -18.82 -3.88
CA TRP A 620 -2.76 -18.57 -2.53
C TRP A 620 -2.76 -19.82 -1.67
N SER A 621 -3.70 -20.73 -1.89
CA SER A 621 -3.74 -22.05 -1.26
C SER A 621 -3.22 -23.17 -2.16
N GLY A 622 -2.72 -22.84 -3.35
CA GLY A 622 -2.30 -23.81 -4.36
C GLY A 622 -0.86 -24.30 -4.20
N GLY A 623 -0.53 -25.33 -4.96
CA GLY A 623 0.78 -25.99 -4.90
C GLY A 623 1.98 -25.06 -5.15
N LEU A 624 1.84 -24.06 -6.04
CA LEU A 624 2.92 -23.12 -6.37
C LEU A 624 3.23 -22.13 -5.24
N HIS A 625 2.23 -21.78 -4.42
CA HIS A 625 2.44 -20.94 -3.23
C HIS A 625 2.82 -21.75 -2.01
N TYR A 626 2.17 -22.90 -1.79
CA TYR A 626 2.31 -23.68 -0.57
C TYR A 626 3.76 -24.06 -0.26
N GLY A 627 4.52 -24.57 -1.23
CA GLY A 627 5.93 -24.92 -1.02
C GLY A 627 6.79 -23.73 -0.59
N LEU A 628 6.47 -22.52 -1.04
CA LEU A 628 7.14 -21.28 -0.64
C LEU A 628 6.66 -20.78 0.73
N SER A 629 5.40 -21.01 1.08
CA SER A 629 4.82 -20.58 2.34
C SER A 629 5.32 -21.39 3.54
N GLN A 630 5.79 -22.63 3.31
CA GLN A 630 6.34 -23.50 4.36
C GLN A 630 7.83 -23.26 4.70
N VAL A 631 8.51 -22.33 4.00
CA VAL A 631 9.91 -22.02 4.27
C VAL A 631 10.03 -21.33 5.64
N GLN A 632 10.86 -21.87 6.52
CA GLN A 632 11.05 -21.38 7.89
C GLN A 632 11.61 -19.95 7.94
N ASP A 633 11.13 -19.16 8.90
CA ASP A 633 11.43 -17.73 9.00
C ASP A 633 12.91 -17.37 9.21
N PHE A 634 13.67 -18.25 9.86
CA PHE A 634 15.09 -18.07 10.16
C PHE A 634 16.03 -18.64 9.08
N ALA A 635 15.49 -19.36 8.09
CA ALA A 635 16.26 -19.87 6.97
C ALA A 635 16.51 -18.75 5.97
N GLY A 636 17.67 -18.10 6.06
CA GLY A 636 18.08 -17.15 5.03
C GLY A 636 18.31 -17.84 3.68
N PRO A 637 18.15 -17.15 2.54
CA PRO A 637 17.25 -16.03 2.29
C PRO A 637 15.80 -16.50 2.02
N ARG A 638 14.81 -15.70 2.49
CA ARG A 638 13.37 -15.81 2.21
C ARG A 638 13.08 -15.63 0.71
N ARG A 639 13.50 -16.55 -0.16
CA ARG A 639 13.26 -16.46 -1.59
C ARG A 639 11.84 -16.90 -1.93
N LYS A 640 10.84 -16.08 -1.58
CA LYS A 640 9.51 -16.22 -2.18
C LYS A 640 9.60 -15.60 -3.58
N SER A 641 9.57 -16.48 -4.58
CA SER A 641 9.94 -16.15 -5.95
C SER A 641 8.83 -15.37 -6.67
N TYR A 642 9.14 -14.95 -7.90
CA TYR A 642 8.20 -14.43 -8.91
C TYR A 642 6.92 -15.27 -9.12
N TRP A 643 6.82 -16.47 -8.53
CA TRP A 643 5.57 -17.23 -8.54
C TRP A 643 4.50 -16.60 -7.66
N SER A 644 4.79 -16.33 -6.39
CA SER A 644 3.84 -15.69 -5.47
C SER A 644 3.50 -14.26 -5.91
N GLU A 645 4.43 -13.56 -6.55
CA GLU A 645 4.15 -12.24 -7.13
C GLU A 645 3.14 -12.30 -8.27
N GLN A 646 3.20 -13.30 -9.16
CA GLN A 646 2.19 -13.44 -10.21
C GLN A 646 0.81 -13.81 -9.66
N ILE A 647 0.73 -14.49 -8.51
CA ILE A 647 -0.52 -14.73 -7.79
C ILE A 647 -1.08 -13.40 -7.24
N LEU A 648 -0.23 -12.59 -6.60
CA LEU A 648 -0.59 -11.25 -6.13
C LEU A 648 -1.02 -10.35 -7.29
N SER A 649 -0.26 -10.34 -8.37
CA SER A 649 -0.51 -9.57 -9.58
C SER A 649 -1.84 -9.97 -10.23
N SER A 650 -2.15 -11.27 -10.30
CA SER A 650 -3.44 -11.76 -10.81
C SER A 650 -4.62 -11.37 -9.91
N SER A 651 -4.42 -11.33 -8.59
CA SER A 651 -5.44 -10.86 -7.64
C SER A 651 -5.73 -9.36 -7.83
N LEU A 652 -4.68 -8.53 -7.87
CA LEU A 652 -4.81 -7.07 -7.98
C LEU A 652 -5.25 -6.61 -9.37
N PHE A 653 -4.80 -7.29 -10.43
CA PHE A 653 -5.26 -6.99 -11.78
C PHE A 653 -6.74 -7.36 -11.97
N ARG A 654 -7.21 -8.45 -11.34
CA ARG A 654 -8.64 -8.77 -11.30
C ARG A 654 -9.44 -7.68 -10.60
N LEU A 655 -8.98 -7.19 -9.46
CA LEU A 655 -9.59 -6.03 -8.79
C LEU A 655 -9.70 -4.83 -9.74
N TYR A 656 -8.61 -4.44 -10.39
CA TYR A 656 -8.60 -3.35 -11.38
C TYR A 656 -9.67 -3.55 -12.47
N ARG A 657 -9.78 -4.77 -13.02
CA ARG A 657 -10.78 -5.11 -14.04
C ARG A 657 -12.21 -4.99 -13.52
N CYS A 658 -12.49 -5.47 -12.31
CA CYS A 658 -13.81 -5.40 -11.67
C CYS A 658 -14.32 -3.97 -11.53
N ILE A 659 -13.45 -3.03 -11.16
CA ILE A 659 -13.82 -1.64 -10.86
C ILE A 659 -13.80 -0.70 -12.07
N GLY A 660 -13.79 -1.27 -13.29
CA GLY A 660 -13.88 -0.50 -14.54
C GLY A 660 -12.72 -0.69 -15.50
N GLY A 661 -11.70 -1.48 -15.14
CA GLY A 661 -10.60 -1.82 -16.04
C GLY A 661 -11.04 -2.58 -17.30
N ASP A 662 -12.20 -3.22 -17.30
CA ASP A 662 -12.76 -3.92 -18.48
C ASP A 662 -13.71 -3.06 -19.33
N THR A 663 -13.92 -1.79 -18.98
CA THR A 663 -14.93 -0.94 -19.63
C THR A 663 -14.64 -0.71 -21.12
N THR A 664 -15.69 -0.80 -21.93
CA THR A 664 -15.72 -0.58 -23.39
C THR A 664 -16.88 0.36 -23.73
N VAL A 665 -16.72 1.22 -24.73
CA VAL A 665 -17.76 2.16 -25.18
C VAL A 665 -18.81 1.46 -26.03
N VAL A 666 -20.10 1.74 -25.82
CA VAL A 666 -21.15 1.21 -26.73
C VAL A 666 -20.98 1.82 -28.12
N GLN A 667 -20.84 0.96 -29.14
CA GLN A 667 -21.03 1.35 -30.54
C GLN A 667 -22.12 0.48 -31.17
N THR A 668 -22.96 1.07 -32.01
CA THR A 668 -23.92 0.34 -32.85
C THR A 668 -23.17 -0.49 -33.90
N GLY A 669 -22.88 -1.75 -33.58
CA GLY A 669 -22.17 -2.68 -34.47
C GLY A 669 -21.75 -3.97 -33.78
N PRO A 670 -21.37 -5.03 -34.54
CA PRO A 670 -20.88 -6.27 -33.95
C PRO A 670 -19.53 -6.05 -33.24
N PRO A 671 -19.27 -6.75 -32.13
CA PRO A 671 -18.03 -6.64 -31.36
C PRO A 671 -16.77 -6.95 -32.19
N PRO A 672 -15.58 -6.48 -31.77
CA PRO A 672 -15.28 -5.85 -30.47
C PRO A 672 -15.58 -4.34 -30.44
N HIS A 673 -16.18 -3.89 -29.34
CA HIS A 673 -16.39 -2.48 -29.05
C HIS A 673 -15.07 -1.79 -28.65
N PRO A 674 -14.88 -0.49 -28.96
CA PRO A 674 -13.69 0.25 -28.54
C PRO A 674 -13.62 0.39 -27.02
N VAL A 675 -12.41 0.55 -26.51
CA VAL A 675 -12.12 0.68 -25.07
C VAL A 675 -12.53 2.07 -24.56
N ASP A 676 -13.15 2.14 -23.38
CA ASP A 676 -13.30 3.41 -22.66
C ASP A 676 -12.02 3.69 -21.85
N THR A 677 -11.12 4.47 -22.45
CA THR A 677 -9.84 4.79 -21.81
C THR A 677 -10.01 5.65 -20.56
N TYR A 678 -11.01 6.52 -20.48
CA TYR A 678 -11.22 7.40 -19.32
C TYR A 678 -11.62 6.58 -18.09
N VAL A 679 -12.62 5.69 -18.23
CA VAL A 679 -13.06 4.82 -17.12
C VAL A 679 -11.94 3.87 -16.70
N ARG A 680 -11.18 3.33 -17.66
CA ARG A 680 -10.01 2.48 -17.35
C ARG A 680 -8.90 3.24 -16.64
N ARG A 681 -8.64 4.51 -16.98
CA ARG A 681 -7.70 5.36 -16.24
C ARG A 681 -8.19 5.60 -14.83
N SER A 682 -9.47 5.96 -14.64
CA SER A 682 -10.06 6.15 -13.32
C SER A 682 -9.90 4.90 -12.45
N ALA A 683 -10.23 3.71 -12.99
CA ALA A 683 -10.02 2.42 -12.33
C ALA A 683 -8.53 2.15 -11.99
N SER A 684 -7.62 2.44 -12.92
CA SER A 684 -6.18 2.28 -12.73
C SER A 684 -5.66 3.17 -11.61
N HIS A 685 -6.01 4.46 -11.64
CA HIS A 685 -5.60 5.41 -10.62
C HIS A 685 -6.12 5.01 -9.23
N TYR A 686 -7.38 4.58 -9.14
CA TYR A 686 -7.96 4.18 -7.86
C TYR A 686 -7.35 2.88 -7.32
N CYS A 687 -7.13 1.87 -8.17
CA CYS A 687 -6.49 0.63 -7.76
C CYS A 687 -5.04 0.85 -7.27
N VAL A 688 -4.27 1.70 -7.96
CA VAL A 688 -2.90 2.06 -7.54
C VAL A 688 -2.91 2.81 -6.21
N TYR A 689 -3.86 3.72 -6.02
CA TYR A 689 -4.06 4.41 -4.75
C TYR A 689 -4.33 3.42 -3.60
N LEU A 690 -5.23 2.45 -3.79
CA LEU A 690 -5.55 1.44 -2.78
C LEU A 690 -4.32 0.58 -2.42
N ILE A 691 -3.51 0.19 -3.41
CA ILE A 691 -2.25 -0.54 -3.20
C ILE A 691 -1.26 0.30 -2.37
N MET A 692 -1.00 1.55 -2.78
CA MET A 692 -0.06 2.44 -2.10
C MET A 692 -0.53 2.77 -0.67
N ARG A 693 -1.82 3.11 -0.49
CA ARG A 693 -2.38 3.41 0.81
C ARG A 693 -2.38 2.17 1.72
N GLY A 694 -2.72 1.01 1.18
CA GLY A 694 -2.66 -0.27 1.89
C GLY A 694 -1.26 -0.58 2.42
N ILE A 695 -0.21 -0.40 1.59
CA ILE A 695 1.19 -0.58 2.02
C ILE A 695 1.55 0.39 3.16
N GLN A 696 1.09 1.64 3.09
CA GLN A 696 1.34 2.62 4.13
C GLN A 696 0.67 2.24 5.47
N ILE A 697 -0.56 1.71 5.42
CA ILE A 697 -1.35 1.29 6.59
C ILE A 697 -0.71 0.10 7.32
N LEU A 698 -0.01 -0.79 6.61
CA LEU A 698 0.71 -1.91 7.22
C LEU A 698 1.75 -1.44 8.25
N GLY A 699 2.39 -0.29 8.02
CA GLY A 699 3.39 0.24 8.94
C GLY A 699 4.64 -0.64 9.07
N SER A 700 5.46 -0.35 10.08
CA SER A 700 6.80 -0.93 10.23
C SER A 700 6.79 -2.41 10.58
N SER A 701 7.53 -3.20 9.80
CA SER A 701 7.79 -4.61 10.07
C SER A 701 8.61 -4.86 11.34
N LEU A 702 9.30 -3.85 11.88
CA LEU A 702 9.94 -3.93 13.20
C LEU A 702 8.93 -4.04 14.35
N VAL A 703 7.66 -3.74 14.12
CA VAL A 703 6.60 -3.81 15.14
C VAL A 703 5.64 -4.95 14.86
N SER A 704 5.01 -4.94 13.68
CA SER A 704 4.02 -5.95 13.28
C SER A 704 4.25 -6.34 11.82
N PRO A 705 5.08 -7.36 11.57
CA PRO A 705 5.37 -7.79 10.22
C PRO A 705 4.12 -8.24 9.45
N THR A 706 4.17 -8.05 8.13
CA THR A 706 3.11 -8.49 7.22
C THR A 706 3.46 -9.89 6.71
N ASN A 707 3.07 -10.91 7.47
CA ASN A 707 3.36 -12.30 7.18
C ASN A 707 2.39 -12.90 6.13
N GLU A 708 1.15 -12.40 6.07
CA GLU A 708 0.06 -13.03 5.32
C GLU A 708 -0.60 -12.06 4.32
N PRO A 709 -1.01 -12.53 3.12
CA PRO A 709 -1.67 -11.68 2.13
C PRO A 709 -2.96 -11.07 2.66
N ASP A 710 -3.62 -11.75 3.59
CA ASP A 710 -4.88 -11.29 4.14
C ASP A 710 -4.73 -10.03 5.03
N GLN A 711 -3.55 -9.78 5.60
CA GLN A 711 -3.26 -8.50 6.27
C GLN A 711 -3.22 -7.34 5.27
N PHE A 712 -2.74 -7.59 4.05
CA PHE A 712 -2.72 -6.60 2.98
C PHE A 712 -4.12 -6.35 2.40
N VAL A 713 -4.95 -7.40 2.29
CA VAL A 713 -6.38 -7.26 1.95
C VAL A 713 -7.09 -6.34 2.95
N SER A 714 -6.89 -6.54 4.26
CA SER A 714 -7.46 -5.65 5.29
C SER A 714 -7.06 -4.20 5.07
N ALA A 715 -5.76 -3.96 4.86
CA ALA A 715 -5.24 -2.60 4.70
C ALA A 715 -5.80 -1.89 3.45
N MET A 716 -6.06 -2.62 2.36
CA MET A 716 -6.72 -2.05 1.18
C MET A 716 -8.21 -1.77 1.41
N ILE A 717 -8.91 -2.62 2.17
CA ILE A 717 -10.29 -2.37 2.59
C ILE A 717 -10.36 -1.10 3.46
N ASP A 718 -9.44 -0.95 4.41
CA ASP A 718 -9.35 0.25 5.24
C ASP A 718 -9.06 1.51 4.38
N ALA A 719 -8.24 1.38 3.34
CA ALA A 719 -8.00 2.46 2.38
C ALA A 719 -9.27 2.87 1.62
N ASP A 720 -10.07 1.89 1.13
CA ASP A 720 -11.35 2.15 0.47
C ASP A 720 -12.33 2.85 1.42
N ILE A 721 -12.57 2.29 2.61
CA ILE A 721 -13.55 2.80 3.58
C ILE A 721 -13.24 4.24 4.03
N ASN A 722 -11.96 4.61 4.13
CA ASN A 722 -11.57 5.97 4.51
C ASN A 722 -11.61 6.98 3.34
N THR A 723 -11.78 6.50 2.10
CA THR A 723 -11.74 7.38 0.93
C THR A 723 -12.93 8.35 0.97
N ALA A 724 -12.64 9.65 1.15
CA ALA A 724 -13.63 10.74 1.05
C ALA A 724 -14.76 10.73 2.09
N SER A 725 -14.49 10.31 3.33
CA SER A 725 -15.48 10.38 4.42
C SER A 725 -15.88 11.82 4.80
N ASN A 726 -14.96 12.79 4.73
CA ASN A 726 -15.21 14.21 5.09
C ASN A 726 -14.82 15.26 4.02
N THR A 727 -14.35 14.85 2.83
CA THR A 727 -14.05 15.77 1.70
C THR A 727 -14.95 15.49 0.51
N PRO A 728 -15.25 16.44 -0.41
CA PRO A 728 -16.21 16.29 -1.51
C PRO A 728 -16.15 14.98 -2.32
N SER A 729 -14.96 14.47 -2.64
CA SER A 729 -14.72 13.13 -3.22
C SER A 729 -13.22 12.82 -3.13
N TRP A 730 -12.78 11.61 -3.49
CA TRP A 730 -11.38 11.40 -3.87
C TRP A 730 -11.20 11.95 -5.26
N HIS A 731 -10.50 13.07 -5.35
CA HIS A 731 -10.38 13.87 -6.56
C HIS A 731 -8.92 13.91 -6.99
N VAL A 732 -8.64 13.33 -8.16
CA VAL A 732 -7.31 13.25 -8.74
C VAL A 732 -7.27 14.04 -10.02
N VAL A 733 -6.41 15.04 -10.08
CA VAL A 733 -6.07 15.74 -11.32
C VAL A 733 -4.74 15.18 -11.81
N PHE A 734 -4.75 14.52 -12.96
CA PHE A 734 -3.55 13.90 -13.50
C PHE A 734 -3.42 14.14 -15.00
N ARG A 735 -2.21 14.54 -15.41
CA ARG A 735 -1.88 14.71 -16.82
C ARG A 735 -1.35 13.39 -17.37
N ALA A 736 -2.22 12.62 -18.02
CA ALA A 736 -1.82 11.43 -18.74
C ALA A 736 -0.90 11.78 -19.93
N MET A 737 -0.04 10.84 -20.30
CA MET A 737 0.94 11.03 -21.37
C MET A 737 0.24 11.29 -22.72
N GLY A 738 0.53 12.44 -23.32
CA GLY A 738 0.01 12.82 -24.65
C GLY A 738 -1.35 13.50 -24.65
N ILE A 739 -1.83 13.92 -23.48
CA ILE A 739 -3.03 14.74 -23.36
C ILE A 739 -2.60 16.15 -22.97
N GLU A 740 -3.02 17.13 -23.77
CA GLU A 740 -2.67 18.54 -23.57
C GLU A 740 -3.35 19.16 -22.34
N SER A 741 -4.42 18.56 -21.85
CA SER A 741 -5.13 18.95 -20.63
C SER A 741 -5.05 17.85 -19.58
N PRO A 742 -4.84 18.17 -18.29
CA PRO A 742 -4.99 17.18 -17.24
C PRO A 742 -6.44 16.68 -17.19
N GLU A 743 -6.62 15.40 -16.89
CA GLU A 743 -7.93 14.82 -16.64
C GLU A 743 -8.18 14.79 -15.13
N THR A 744 -9.47 14.85 -14.77
CA THR A 744 -9.92 14.73 -13.40
C THR A 744 -10.64 13.39 -13.22
N TYR A 745 -10.33 12.68 -12.14
CA TYR A 745 -11.01 11.45 -11.74
C TYR A 745 -11.60 11.63 -10.35
N GLU A 746 -12.83 11.17 -10.16
CA GLU A 746 -13.52 11.22 -8.88
C GLU A 746 -14.00 9.83 -8.44
N ARG A 747 -13.83 9.50 -7.15
CA ARG A 747 -14.34 8.28 -6.52
C ARG A 747 -14.84 8.55 -5.10
N ILE A 748 -15.81 7.76 -4.65
CA ILE A 748 -16.31 7.74 -3.27
C ILE A 748 -15.90 6.42 -2.62
N GLY A 749 -15.39 6.48 -1.39
CA GLY A 749 -14.95 5.30 -0.64
C GLY A 749 -16.09 4.45 -0.09
N GLY A 750 -15.74 3.23 0.30
CA GLY A 750 -16.67 2.24 0.82
C GLY A 750 -17.40 1.48 -0.29
N CYS A 751 -17.15 1.79 -1.56
CA CYS A 751 -17.79 1.10 -2.67
C CYS A 751 -17.13 -0.24 -2.99
N VAL A 752 -15.83 -0.41 -2.74
CA VAL A 752 -15.00 -1.44 -3.40
C VAL A 752 -14.53 -2.54 -2.46
N HIS A 753 -14.67 -2.38 -1.14
CA HIS A 753 -14.16 -3.33 -0.14
C HIS A 753 -14.60 -4.79 -0.34
N LYS A 754 -15.84 -5.05 -0.79
CA LYS A 754 -16.30 -6.40 -1.10
C LYS A 754 -15.57 -7.00 -2.32
N VAL A 755 -15.33 -6.19 -3.35
CA VAL A 755 -14.55 -6.59 -4.54
C VAL A 755 -13.08 -6.82 -4.20
N ILE A 756 -12.48 -6.01 -3.31
CA ILE A 756 -11.12 -6.22 -2.81
C ILE A 756 -10.99 -7.61 -2.20
N ARG A 757 -11.90 -7.97 -1.29
CA ARG A 757 -11.96 -9.33 -0.75
C ARG A 757 -12.05 -10.32 -1.90
N TRP A 758 -13.10 -10.19 -2.73
CA TRP A 758 -13.43 -11.20 -3.73
C TRP A 758 -12.28 -11.46 -4.71
N ALA A 759 -11.51 -10.45 -5.09
CA ALA A 759 -10.40 -10.62 -6.01
C ALA A 759 -9.32 -11.60 -5.50
N PHE A 760 -9.10 -11.63 -4.17
CA PHE A 760 -8.18 -12.58 -3.52
C PHE A 760 -8.85 -13.94 -3.27
N GLU A 761 -10.13 -13.96 -2.94
CA GLU A 761 -10.94 -15.18 -2.88
C GLU A 761 -10.93 -15.90 -4.23
N ALA A 762 -11.15 -15.20 -5.33
CA ALA A 762 -11.08 -15.74 -6.68
C ALA A 762 -9.68 -16.32 -6.99
N GLN A 763 -8.62 -15.79 -6.37
CA GLN A 763 -7.25 -16.32 -6.45
C GLN A 763 -6.93 -17.38 -5.38
N GLY A 764 -7.94 -17.93 -4.69
CA GLY A 764 -7.78 -19.05 -3.77
C GLY A 764 -7.35 -18.69 -2.36
N LEU A 765 -7.38 -17.41 -1.98
CA LEU A 765 -7.24 -17.02 -0.56
C LEU A 765 -8.43 -17.57 0.22
N TYR A 766 -8.32 -17.80 1.53
CA TYR A 766 -9.42 -18.28 2.41
C TYR A 766 -9.83 -19.74 2.26
N ARG A 767 -8.92 -20.56 1.73
CA ARG A 767 -9.06 -22.01 1.71
C ARG A 767 -7.73 -22.66 2.06
N SER A 768 -7.76 -23.90 2.52
CA SER A 768 -6.56 -24.64 2.89
C SER A 768 -6.18 -25.63 1.79
N PHE A 769 -4.94 -25.51 1.31
CA PHE A 769 -4.23 -26.44 0.40
C PHE A 769 -5.07 -26.97 -0.78
N THR A 770 -5.37 -26.12 -1.76
CA THR A 770 -6.15 -26.47 -2.96
C THR A 770 -5.88 -25.54 -4.15
N ASN A 771 -6.08 -26.06 -5.36
CA ASN A 771 -5.98 -25.32 -6.64
C ASN A 771 -7.37 -24.84 -7.09
N THR A 772 -8.10 -24.16 -6.20
CA THR A 772 -9.48 -23.71 -6.44
C THR A 772 -9.68 -22.31 -5.85
N PRO A 773 -10.75 -21.59 -6.22
CA PRO A 773 -11.13 -20.39 -5.50
C PRO A 773 -11.33 -20.64 -4.00
N GLY A 774 -11.20 -19.55 -3.27
CA GLY A 774 -11.48 -19.40 -1.85
C GLY A 774 -12.94 -19.59 -1.53
N TYR A 775 -13.25 -19.70 -0.24
CA TYR A 775 -14.63 -19.64 0.20
C TYR A 775 -15.15 -18.20 0.19
N PRO A 776 -16.43 -17.97 -0.19
CA PRO A 776 -17.12 -16.72 0.08
C PRO A 776 -17.15 -16.43 1.59
N PRO A 777 -17.50 -15.20 2.01
CA PRO A 777 -17.89 -14.94 3.38
C PRO A 777 -18.94 -15.97 3.87
N PRO A 778 -18.94 -16.32 5.18
CA PRO A 778 -19.87 -17.32 5.73
C PRO A 778 -21.34 -17.05 5.40
N VAL A 779 -21.73 -15.78 5.40
CA VAL A 779 -23.01 -15.26 4.92
C VAL A 779 -22.67 -14.25 3.82
N ASP A 780 -23.25 -14.43 2.64
CA ASP A 780 -22.97 -13.62 1.45
C ASP A 780 -24.25 -13.62 0.60
N ILE A 781 -25.17 -12.72 0.93
CA ILE A 781 -26.46 -12.59 0.26
C ILE A 781 -26.32 -11.72 -0.97
N PHE A 782 -27.10 -12.02 -2.01
CA PHE A 782 -27.03 -11.25 -3.24
C PHE A 782 -28.37 -11.17 -3.95
N ILE A 783 -28.52 -10.07 -4.70
CA ILE A 783 -29.51 -9.91 -5.75
C ILE A 783 -28.79 -10.26 -7.07
N GLU A 784 -29.36 -11.21 -7.82
CA GLU A 784 -28.67 -11.75 -9.00
C GLU A 784 -28.50 -10.67 -10.08
N SER A 785 -27.28 -10.53 -10.63
CA SER A 785 -26.96 -9.65 -11.75
C SER A 785 -26.80 -10.43 -13.05
N GLN A 786 -26.68 -9.72 -14.17
CA GLN A 786 -26.38 -10.27 -15.50
C GLN A 786 -24.92 -10.72 -15.68
N ARG A 787 -24.11 -10.74 -14.60
CA ARG A 787 -22.69 -11.09 -14.70
C ARG A 787 -22.53 -12.56 -15.10
N PRO A 788 -21.59 -12.88 -16.00
CA PRO A 788 -21.22 -14.27 -16.23
C PRO A 788 -20.59 -14.84 -14.96
N THR A 789 -20.70 -16.15 -14.79
CA THR A 789 -20.07 -16.83 -13.65
C THR A 789 -18.63 -17.22 -13.92
N THR A 790 -18.12 -17.08 -15.16
CA THR A 790 -16.75 -17.42 -15.56
C THR A 790 -15.94 -16.19 -16.00
N ASP A 791 -14.66 -16.09 -15.62
CA ASP A 791 -13.75 -15.02 -16.08
C ASP A 791 -12.89 -15.48 -17.27
N PRO A 792 -13.24 -15.12 -18.52
CA PRO A 792 -12.57 -15.64 -19.72
C PRO A 792 -11.08 -15.29 -19.81
N VAL A 793 -10.60 -14.29 -19.07
CA VAL A 793 -9.19 -13.87 -19.07
C VAL A 793 -8.35 -14.71 -18.10
N SER A 794 -8.92 -15.15 -16.97
CA SER A 794 -8.21 -15.99 -15.98
C SER A 794 -8.45 -17.50 -16.20
N GLY A 795 -9.18 -17.89 -17.26
CA GLY A 795 -9.55 -19.27 -17.61
C GLY A 795 -11.05 -19.58 -17.47
N THR A 796 -11.51 -20.77 -17.86
CA THR A 796 -12.95 -21.13 -17.87
C THR A 796 -13.50 -21.57 -16.51
N LEU A 797 -13.03 -20.97 -15.42
CA LEU A 797 -13.41 -21.33 -14.06
C LEU A 797 -14.73 -20.67 -13.67
N ASP A 798 -15.65 -21.46 -13.13
CA ASP A 798 -16.93 -20.99 -12.61
C ASP A 798 -16.79 -20.50 -11.16
N PHE A 799 -17.03 -19.21 -10.95
CA PHE A 799 -17.05 -18.52 -9.65
C PHE A 799 -18.47 -18.44 -9.05
N GLY A 800 -19.48 -18.94 -9.77
CA GLY A 800 -20.88 -18.92 -9.34
C GLY A 800 -21.56 -17.55 -9.43
N LYS A 801 -22.87 -17.56 -9.20
CA LYS A 801 -23.71 -16.35 -9.14
C LYS A 801 -23.39 -15.52 -7.89
N GLY A 802 -23.66 -14.22 -7.97
CA GLY A 802 -23.33 -13.27 -6.89
C GLY A 802 -21.84 -12.95 -6.76
N SER A 803 -21.01 -13.45 -7.68
CA SER A 803 -19.58 -13.12 -7.75
C SER A 803 -19.33 -11.81 -8.49
N TYR A 804 -18.13 -11.24 -8.34
CA TYR A 804 -17.74 -9.98 -8.96
C TYR A 804 -16.92 -10.18 -10.24
N VAL A 805 -17.22 -11.22 -11.03
CA VAL A 805 -16.53 -11.47 -12.31
C VAL A 805 -16.46 -10.19 -13.13
N PRO A 806 -15.28 -9.77 -13.62
CA PRO A 806 -15.14 -8.51 -14.35
C PRO A 806 -16.07 -8.42 -15.56
N VAL A 807 -16.70 -7.26 -15.73
CA VAL A 807 -17.55 -6.92 -16.89
C VAL A 807 -17.33 -5.45 -17.27
N SER A 808 -17.77 -5.06 -18.46
CA SER A 808 -17.81 -3.63 -18.81
C SER A 808 -18.77 -2.89 -17.88
N LEU A 809 -18.32 -1.76 -17.31
CA LEU A 809 -19.15 -0.88 -16.48
C LEU A 809 -19.86 0.21 -17.28
N GLU A 810 -19.84 0.10 -18.60
CA GLU A 810 -20.50 1.04 -19.49
C GLU A 810 -22.01 1.06 -19.24
N TRP A 811 -22.60 2.25 -19.34
CA TRP A 811 -24.02 2.47 -19.19
C TRP A 811 -24.56 3.38 -20.30
N ASP A 812 -25.38 2.80 -21.18
CA ASP A 812 -26.11 3.58 -22.18
C ASP A 812 -27.08 4.56 -21.51
N LEU A 813 -26.82 5.86 -21.68
CA LEU A 813 -27.65 6.94 -21.12
C LEU A 813 -29.05 6.99 -21.73
N HIS A 814 -29.27 6.31 -22.85
CA HIS A 814 -30.56 6.16 -23.52
C HIS A 814 -31.23 4.81 -23.23
N GLN A 815 -30.67 3.97 -22.35
CA GLN A 815 -31.24 2.68 -21.97
C GLN A 815 -32.74 2.82 -21.66
N THR A 816 -33.53 1.97 -22.27
CA THR A 816 -34.97 1.77 -22.06
C THR A 816 -35.21 0.42 -21.41
N GLU A 817 -36.44 0.17 -20.94
CA GLU A 817 -36.78 -1.15 -20.41
C GLU A 817 -36.72 -2.26 -21.46
N SER A 818 -36.85 -1.99 -22.77
CA SER A 818 -36.72 -3.05 -23.78
C SER A 818 -35.28 -3.48 -24.02
N ASP A 819 -34.30 -2.66 -23.64
CA ASP A 819 -32.90 -2.94 -23.94
C ASP A 819 -32.34 -4.05 -23.04
N PRO A 820 -31.38 -4.85 -23.54
CA PRO A 820 -30.62 -5.76 -22.70
C PRO A 820 -29.89 -4.98 -21.60
N PRO A 821 -30.12 -5.29 -20.30
CA PRO A 821 -29.43 -4.60 -19.23
C PRO A 821 -27.92 -4.91 -19.27
N PRO A 822 -27.05 -3.92 -18.96
CA PRO A 822 -25.63 -4.14 -18.72
C PRO A 822 -25.37 -5.28 -17.74
N ALA A 823 -24.24 -5.97 -17.90
CA ALA A 823 -23.93 -7.17 -17.13
C ALA A 823 -23.89 -6.96 -15.60
N TRP A 824 -23.64 -5.73 -15.14
CA TRP A 824 -23.63 -5.40 -13.72
C TRP A 824 -25.01 -5.06 -13.14
N GLN A 825 -26.05 -4.88 -13.97
CA GLN A 825 -27.43 -4.63 -13.53
C GLN A 825 -28.15 -5.95 -13.18
N ALA A 826 -29.31 -5.83 -12.54
CA ALA A 826 -30.09 -6.97 -12.07
C ALA A 826 -30.46 -7.93 -13.21
N TRP A 827 -30.42 -9.23 -12.92
CA TRP A 827 -30.77 -10.28 -13.86
C TRP A 827 -32.21 -10.12 -14.35
N ARG A 828 -32.37 -10.29 -15.67
CA ARG A 828 -33.63 -10.31 -16.38
C ARG A 828 -33.64 -11.54 -17.26
N ASP A 829 -34.67 -12.37 -17.14
CA ASP A 829 -34.76 -13.57 -17.95
C ASP A 829 -35.10 -13.22 -19.42
N PRO A 830 -34.21 -13.51 -20.38
CA PRO A 830 -34.49 -13.25 -21.79
C PRO A 830 -35.57 -14.19 -22.38
N SER A 831 -35.90 -15.30 -21.71
CA SER A 831 -36.81 -16.33 -22.23
C SER A 831 -38.26 -16.21 -21.77
N SER A 832 -38.59 -15.25 -20.89
CA SER A 832 -39.91 -15.06 -20.26
C SER A 832 -40.48 -16.26 -19.49
N THR A 833 -39.66 -17.27 -19.18
CA THR A 833 -40.06 -18.51 -18.48
C THR A 833 -39.53 -18.63 -17.05
N GLY A 834 -38.58 -17.77 -16.68
CA GLY A 834 -37.98 -17.63 -15.38
C GLY A 834 -38.36 -16.31 -14.69
N HIS A 835 -37.75 -16.09 -13.52
CA HIS A 835 -37.99 -14.96 -12.66
C HIS A 835 -36.88 -13.91 -12.81
N ASP A 836 -37.23 -12.64 -13.03
CA ASP A 836 -36.30 -11.52 -12.95
C ASP A 836 -35.79 -11.39 -11.50
N ALA A 837 -34.58 -10.88 -11.30
CA ALA A 837 -34.07 -10.62 -9.94
C ALA A 837 -34.86 -9.52 -9.22
N ILE A 838 -35.31 -8.52 -9.99
CA ILE A 838 -36.27 -7.49 -9.57
C ILE A 838 -37.44 -7.60 -10.54
N GLU A 839 -38.56 -8.16 -10.08
CA GLU A 839 -39.79 -8.30 -10.85
C GLU A 839 -40.68 -7.09 -10.62
N VAL A 840 -41.20 -6.49 -11.69
CA VAL A 840 -42.18 -5.40 -11.62
C VAL A 840 -43.44 -5.87 -12.34
N SER A 841 -44.52 -6.07 -11.58
CA SER A 841 -45.80 -6.50 -12.14
C SER A 841 -46.45 -5.39 -12.96
N PRO A 842 -47.45 -5.71 -13.82
CA PRO A 842 -48.25 -4.71 -14.50
C PRO A 842 -49.04 -3.79 -13.56
N THR A 843 -49.29 -4.24 -12.32
CA THR A 843 -50.00 -3.48 -11.27
C THR A 843 -49.07 -2.57 -10.46
N GLY A 844 -47.76 -2.54 -10.79
CA GLY A 844 -46.76 -1.74 -10.06
C GLY A 844 -46.28 -2.39 -8.76
N GLU A 845 -46.55 -3.68 -8.56
CA GLU A 845 -46.01 -4.45 -7.44
C GLU A 845 -44.61 -4.94 -7.78
N ILE A 846 -43.66 -4.65 -6.89
CA ILE A 846 -42.27 -5.02 -7.06
C ILE A 846 -41.95 -6.19 -6.14
N TYR A 847 -41.27 -7.22 -6.68
CA TYR A 847 -40.73 -8.34 -5.91
C TYR A 847 -39.24 -8.48 -6.15
N VAL A 848 -38.49 -8.82 -5.12
CA VAL A 848 -37.04 -8.96 -5.18
C VAL A 848 -36.64 -10.37 -4.76
N TRP A 849 -35.82 -11.02 -5.56
CA TRP A 849 -35.27 -12.33 -5.25
C TRP A 849 -33.87 -12.20 -4.67
N VAL A 850 -33.70 -12.73 -3.45
CA VAL A 850 -32.42 -12.76 -2.74
C VAL A 850 -31.92 -14.20 -2.67
N GLN A 851 -30.63 -14.38 -2.91
CA GLN A 851 -29.93 -15.65 -2.83
C GLN A 851 -28.77 -15.55 -1.83
N ASN A 852 -28.16 -16.69 -1.48
CA ASN A 852 -27.03 -16.73 -0.56
C ASN A 852 -25.90 -17.60 -1.13
N ARG A 853 -24.76 -16.96 -1.44
CA ARG A 853 -23.52 -17.59 -1.92
C ARG A 853 -22.70 -18.18 -0.77
N GLY A 854 -22.93 -17.71 0.45
CA GLY A 854 -22.25 -18.15 1.66
C GLY A 854 -22.53 -19.60 2.04
N THR A 855 -21.77 -20.11 3.01
CA THR A 855 -21.87 -21.50 3.48
C THR A 855 -22.80 -21.68 4.69
N TYR A 856 -23.36 -20.60 5.23
CA TYR A 856 -24.27 -20.60 6.37
C TYR A 856 -25.57 -19.84 6.07
N ASP A 857 -26.62 -20.16 6.82
CA ASP A 857 -27.91 -19.47 6.73
C ASP A 857 -27.75 -17.96 6.97
N ALA A 858 -28.26 -17.15 6.04
CA ALA A 858 -28.41 -15.71 6.24
C ALA A 858 -29.70 -15.47 7.02
N ALA A 859 -29.59 -15.22 8.32
CA ALA A 859 -30.75 -14.99 9.18
C ALA A 859 -31.11 -13.50 9.22
N GLY A 860 -32.41 -13.21 9.34
CA GLY A 860 -32.87 -11.84 9.52
C GLY A 860 -32.72 -10.97 8.28
N VAL A 861 -32.76 -11.57 7.09
CA VAL A 861 -32.64 -10.86 5.81
C VAL A 861 -33.88 -9.99 5.60
N THR A 862 -33.65 -8.72 5.28
CA THR A 862 -34.66 -7.74 4.88
C THR A 862 -34.32 -7.17 3.50
N VAL A 863 -35.32 -6.63 2.81
CA VAL A 863 -35.13 -5.93 1.54
C VAL A 863 -35.79 -4.55 1.61
N ARG A 864 -35.06 -3.55 1.12
CA ARG A 864 -35.55 -2.18 0.88
C ARG A 864 -35.49 -1.90 -0.61
N VAL A 865 -36.45 -1.12 -1.10
CA VAL A 865 -36.56 -0.79 -2.53
C VAL A 865 -36.80 0.70 -2.66
N TRP A 866 -36.07 1.36 -3.55
CA TRP A 866 -36.26 2.75 -3.90
C TRP A 866 -36.54 2.90 -5.37
N TRP A 867 -37.11 4.04 -5.72
CA TRP A 867 -37.24 4.47 -7.09
C TRP A 867 -36.72 5.90 -7.27
N HIS A 868 -36.37 6.23 -8.51
CA HIS A 868 -35.94 7.56 -8.92
C HIS A 868 -36.34 7.83 -10.38
N ASP A 869 -36.85 9.03 -10.65
CA ASP A 869 -37.13 9.52 -12.01
C ASP A 869 -35.83 9.59 -12.84
N TRP A 870 -35.81 9.01 -14.04
CA TRP A 870 -34.69 9.19 -14.97
C TRP A 870 -35.20 9.52 -16.37
N PRO A 871 -35.74 10.74 -16.57
CA PRO A 871 -36.40 11.09 -17.82
C PRO A 871 -35.44 11.02 -19.01
N ASN A 872 -35.89 10.37 -20.08
CA ASN A 872 -35.21 10.42 -21.38
C ASN A 872 -35.56 11.79 -22.00
N PRO A 873 -34.59 12.66 -22.31
CA PRO A 873 -34.95 13.98 -22.80
C PRO A 873 -35.69 13.87 -24.15
N ALA A 874 -36.82 14.56 -24.25
CA ALA A 874 -37.38 14.91 -25.55
C ALA A 874 -36.35 15.80 -26.26
N SER A 875 -36.03 15.48 -27.53
CA SER A 875 -34.99 16.14 -28.32
C SER A 875 -35.05 17.69 -28.30
N PRO A 876 -33.91 18.42 -28.41
CA PRO A 876 -32.56 17.92 -28.71
C PRO A 876 -31.61 17.78 -27.48
N PRO A 877 -30.49 17.03 -27.62
CA PRO A 877 -29.52 16.61 -26.58
C PRO A 877 -28.91 17.73 -25.71
N PRO A 878 -28.29 17.39 -24.55
CA PRO A 878 -27.79 16.05 -24.14
C PRO A 878 -28.72 15.17 -23.28
N PRO A 879 -28.52 13.83 -23.26
CA PRO A 879 -29.20 12.92 -22.32
C PRO A 879 -28.98 13.31 -20.87
N SER A 880 -30.01 13.16 -20.02
CA SER A 880 -29.90 13.35 -18.59
C SER A 880 -28.87 12.36 -18.02
N PRO A 881 -27.87 12.82 -17.23
CA PRO A 881 -26.96 11.90 -16.56
C PRO A 881 -27.75 10.95 -15.65
N PRO A 882 -27.24 9.73 -15.36
CA PRO A 882 -27.88 8.86 -14.39
C PRO A 882 -27.92 9.55 -13.02
N PRO A 883 -29.00 9.36 -12.23
CA PRO A 883 -29.05 9.92 -10.89
C PRO A 883 -27.93 9.33 -10.02
N LEU A 884 -27.50 10.11 -9.03
CA LEU A 884 -26.55 9.66 -8.04
C LEU A 884 -27.32 9.05 -6.88
N TRP A 885 -26.79 7.99 -6.28
CA TRP A 885 -27.32 7.52 -4.99
C TRP A 885 -27.23 8.64 -3.96
N ASN A 886 -28.25 8.78 -3.11
CA ASN A 886 -28.31 9.76 -2.03
C ASN A 886 -28.09 11.22 -2.50
N ASP A 887 -28.68 11.57 -3.65
CA ASP A 887 -28.80 12.94 -4.15
C ASP A 887 -29.99 13.73 -3.57
N GLY A 888 -30.81 13.08 -2.73
CA GLY A 888 -31.97 13.67 -2.05
C GLY A 888 -33.31 13.45 -2.75
N TYR A 889 -33.33 12.78 -3.91
CA TYR A 889 -34.55 12.59 -4.72
C TYR A 889 -35.01 11.12 -4.79
N TRP A 890 -34.28 10.19 -4.18
CA TRP A 890 -34.70 8.80 -4.05
C TRP A 890 -35.88 8.65 -3.11
N GLU A 891 -36.89 7.92 -3.55
CA GLU A 891 -38.07 7.62 -2.76
C GLU A 891 -38.09 6.13 -2.38
N GLU A 892 -38.08 5.85 -1.08
CA GLU A 892 -38.21 4.48 -0.59
C GLU A 892 -39.65 3.99 -0.71
N LEU A 893 -39.83 2.84 -1.35
CA LEU A 893 -41.11 2.14 -1.39
C LEU A 893 -41.37 1.52 -0.02
N GLY A 894 -42.61 1.64 0.46
CA GLY A 894 -42.99 1.25 1.83
C GLY A 894 -42.47 -0.13 2.24
N SER A 895 -42.00 -0.24 3.49
CA SER A 895 -41.48 -1.50 4.02
C SER A 895 -42.58 -2.57 4.13
N THR A 896 -42.28 -3.78 3.67
CA THR A 896 -43.16 -4.94 3.84
C THR A 896 -43.09 -5.53 5.25
N GLY A 897 -42.08 -5.14 6.06
CA GLY A 897 -41.76 -5.77 7.34
C GLY A 897 -41.34 -7.23 7.23
N GLN A 898 -41.09 -7.75 6.02
CA GLN A 898 -40.68 -9.13 5.81
C GLN A 898 -39.24 -9.34 6.27
N VAL A 899 -39.08 -10.32 7.16
CA VAL A 899 -37.80 -10.79 7.66
C VAL A 899 -37.75 -12.28 7.38
N GLN A 900 -36.77 -12.73 6.60
CA GLN A 900 -36.66 -14.13 6.20
C GLN A 900 -35.24 -14.68 6.39
N THR A 901 -35.12 -16.01 6.41
CA THR A 901 -33.82 -16.68 6.38
C THR A 901 -33.56 -17.19 4.96
N VAL A 902 -32.36 -16.92 4.43
CA VAL A 902 -31.93 -17.42 3.11
C VAL A 902 -30.86 -18.49 3.32
N PRO A 903 -31.17 -19.79 3.12
CA PRO A 903 -30.20 -20.86 3.32
C PRO A 903 -29.10 -20.82 2.25
N PRO A 904 -27.92 -21.46 2.48
CA PRO A 904 -26.86 -21.59 1.48
C PRO A 904 -27.37 -22.14 0.15
N GLY A 905 -27.08 -21.43 -0.96
CA GLY A 905 -27.59 -21.76 -2.29
C GLY A 905 -29.10 -21.62 -2.45
N GLY A 906 -29.80 -21.15 -1.43
CA GLY A 906 -31.24 -20.90 -1.43
C GLY A 906 -31.61 -19.63 -2.19
N LYS A 907 -32.88 -19.55 -2.58
CA LYS A 907 -33.48 -18.40 -3.28
C LYS A 907 -34.83 -18.07 -2.64
N VAL A 908 -35.01 -16.83 -2.19
CA VAL A 908 -36.19 -16.37 -1.43
C VAL A 908 -36.74 -15.08 -2.05
N ARG A 909 -38.06 -14.94 -2.09
CA ARG A 909 -38.76 -13.78 -2.66
C ARG A 909 -39.21 -12.82 -1.55
N PHE A 910 -39.00 -11.53 -1.75
CA PHE A 910 -39.46 -10.44 -0.90
C PHE A 910 -40.45 -9.55 -1.68
N GLY A 911 -41.43 -8.97 -1.00
CA GLY A 911 -42.48 -8.16 -1.61
C GLY A 911 -43.90 -8.67 -1.31
N PRO A 912 -44.95 -8.00 -1.85
CA PRO A 912 -44.86 -6.91 -2.81
C PRO A 912 -44.49 -5.58 -2.17
N TYR A 913 -43.62 -4.82 -2.82
CA TYR A 913 -43.42 -3.40 -2.58
C TYR A 913 -44.31 -2.65 -3.56
N THR A 914 -45.27 -1.87 -3.06
CA THR A 914 -46.25 -1.21 -3.92
C THR A 914 -45.82 0.19 -4.25
N TYR A 915 -45.84 0.51 -5.53
CA TYR A 915 -45.70 1.86 -6.02
C TYR A 915 -47.07 2.43 -6.35
N THR A 916 -47.63 3.27 -5.48
CA THR A 916 -49.04 3.66 -5.53
C THR A 916 -49.39 4.66 -6.64
N ASN A 917 -48.42 5.23 -7.36
CA ASN A 917 -48.63 6.16 -8.47
C ASN A 917 -47.42 6.16 -9.43
N ALA A 918 -47.30 5.18 -10.34
CA ALA A 918 -46.20 5.20 -11.30
C ALA A 918 -46.28 6.43 -12.25
N PRO A 919 -45.33 7.38 -12.21
CA PRO A 919 -45.30 8.50 -13.12
C PRO A 919 -45.10 7.98 -14.53
N ALA A 920 -45.69 8.64 -15.51
CA ALA A 920 -45.37 8.36 -16.90
C ALA A 920 -43.89 8.74 -17.15
N GLY A 921 -43.08 7.81 -17.63
CA GLY A 921 -41.68 8.09 -17.95
C GLY A 921 -40.73 6.93 -17.69
N ARG A 922 -39.45 7.19 -17.89
CA ARG A 922 -38.36 6.24 -17.59
C ARG A 922 -37.92 6.43 -16.14
N HIS A 923 -37.83 5.33 -15.40
CA HIS A 923 -37.47 5.30 -13.98
C HIS A 923 -36.37 4.28 -13.70
N ILE A 924 -35.74 4.42 -12.55
CA ILE A 924 -34.80 3.45 -12.00
C ILE A 924 -35.39 2.87 -10.72
N VAL A 925 -35.35 1.54 -10.60
CA VAL A 925 -35.65 0.81 -9.36
C VAL A 925 -34.33 0.28 -8.80
N LEU A 926 -34.03 0.60 -7.55
CA LEU A 926 -32.89 0.08 -6.81
C LEU A 926 -33.41 -0.76 -5.65
N ALA A 927 -32.89 -1.97 -5.49
CA ALA A 927 -33.18 -2.85 -4.36
C ALA A 927 -31.90 -3.14 -3.58
N GLU A 928 -32.02 -3.21 -2.26
CA GLU A 928 -30.95 -3.56 -1.32
C GLU A 928 -31.42 -4.73 -0.44
N ALA A 929 -30.61 -5.79 -0.38
CA ALA A 929 -30.80 -6.90 0.55
C ALA A 929 -29.81 -6.80 1.72
N ASN A 930 -30.31 -6.81 2.95
CA ASN A 930 -29.50 -6.61 4.16
C ASN A 930 -29.70 -7.70 5.19
N CYS A 931 -28.62 -8.09 5.86
CA CYS A 931 -28.67 -8.81 7.13
C CYS A 931 -27.49 -8.41 8.03
N ALA A 932 -27.54 -8.75 9.31
CA ALA A 932 -26.51 -8.34 10.26
C ALA A 932 -25.09 -8.84 9.92
N ASP A 933 -25.00 -9.95 9.20
CA ASP A 933 -23.74 -10.62 8.83
C ASP A 933 -23.29 -10.30 7.40
N ASP A 934 -24.11 -9.58 6.62
CA ASP A 934 -23.78 -9.08 5.29
C ASP A 934 -24.67 -7.87 4.96
N LEU A 935 -24.10 -6.69 5.14
CA LEU A 935 -24.76 -5.40 4.94
C LEU A 935 -24.44 -4.88 3.54
N GLY A 936 -25.43 -4.26 2.90
CA GLY A 936 -25.25 -3.47 1.70
C GLY A 936 -24.42 -2.22 1.97
N ASN A 937 -23.68 -1.78 0.96
CA ASN A 937 -22.83 -0.60 1.00
C ASN A 937 -23.65 0.69 1.14
N THR A 938 -24.95 0.64 0.84
CA THR A 938 -25.91 1.74 1.01
C THR A 938 -26.60 1.73 2.37
N ASP A 939 -26.31 0.75 3.24
CA ASP A 939 -26.93 0.70 4.56
C ASP A 939 -26.55 1.94 5.38
N THR A 940 -27.59 2.66 5.78
CA THR A 940 -27.54 3.78 6.73
C THR A 940 -28.16 3.37 8.07
N ALA A 941 -28.81 2.21 8.12
CA ALA A 941 -29.63 1.76 9.23
C ALA A 941 -28.90 0.71 10.07
N SER A 942 -27.88 1.15 10.80
CA SER A 942 -27.46 0.43 12.00
C SER A 942 -27.88 1.20 13.24
N THR A 943 -28.70 0.55 14.05
CA THR A 943 -29.05 0.89 15.43
C THR A 943 -27.90 1.58 16.19
N ILE A 944 -27.99 2.89 16.40
CA ILE A 944 -27.28 3.69 17.44
C ILE A 944 -25.73 3.58 17.49
N SER A 945 -25.04 2.76 16.70
CA SER A 945 -23.66 2.37 17.05
C SER A 945 -22.70 2.04 15.90
N LEU A 946 -23.02 2.20 14.60
CA LEU A 946 -21.99 2.16 13.55
C LEU A 946 -22.03 3.42 12.67
N PRO A 947 -20.90 4.10 12.46
CA PRO A 947 -20.83 5.18 11.48
C PRO A 947 -20.96 4.61 10.05
N PRO A 948 -21.84 5.19 9.21
CA PRO A 948 -22.10 4.72 7.86
C PRO A 948 -20.87 4.81 6.94
N LEU A 949 -20.80 3.96 5.91
CA LEU A 949 -19.77 4.04 4.86
C LEU A 949 -19.91 5.34 4.04
N PRO A 950 -18.82 5.94 3.53
CA PRO A 950 -18.92 7.18 2.76
C PRO A 950 -19.91 7.11 1.61
N CYS A 951 -19.97 5.98 0.91
CA CYS A 951 -20.90 5.75 -0.19
C CYS A 951 -22.38 5.68 0.20
N SER A 952 -22.74 5.39 1.46
CA SER A 952 -24.15 5.28 1.85
C SER A 952 -24.82 6.63 2.11
N TYR A 953 -24.06 7.65 2.52
CA TYR A 953 -24.60 8.98 2.88
C TYR A 953 -24.14 10.10 1.94
N ARG A 954 -23.47 9.79 0.84
CA ARG A 954 -22.96 10.79 -0.11
C ARG A 954 -23.49 10.54 -1.52
N PRO A 955 -23.68 11.62 -2.32
CA PRO A 955 -23.93 11.51 -3.75
C PRO A 955 -22.91 10.59 -4.42
N THR A 956 -23.34 9.39 -4.83
CA THR A 956 -22.42 8.35 -5.32
C THR A 956 -22.91 7.80 -6.67
N PRO A 957 -22.04 7.66 -7.68
CA PRO A 957 -22.43 7.04 -8.95
C PRO A 957 -22.98 5.63 -8.75
N LEU A 958 -24.17 5.35 -9.28
CA LEU A 958 -24.82 4.03 -9.12
C LEU A 958 -23.98 2.89 -9.70
N VAL A 959 -23.22 3.15 -10.76
CA VAL A 959 -22.30 2.16 -11.34
C VAL A 959 -21.21 1.76 -10.35
N ASP A 960 -20.69 2.69 -9.55
CA ASP A 960 -19.66 2.42 -8.55
C ASP A 960 -20.23 1.68 -7.34
N LEU A 961 -21.51 1.85 -7.04
CA LEU A 961 -22.22 1.13 -5.98
C LEU A 961 -22.64 -0.27 -6.42
N VAL A 962 -23.55 -0.35 -7.38
CA VAL A 962 -24.24 -1.60 -7.75
C VAL A 962 -23.27 -2.61 -8.39
N ALA A 963 -22.29 -2.13 -9.16
CA ALA A 963 -21.32 -3.06 -9.75
C ALA A 963 -20.39 -3.70 -8.70
N ASN A 964 -20.19 -3.04 -7.56
CA ASN A 964 -19.23 -3.44 -6.53
C ASN A 964 -19.87 -3.94 -5.23
N ASP A 965 -21.20 -4.06 -5.21
CA ASP A 965 -21.98 -4.65 -4.11
C ASP A 965 -23.06 -5.60 -4.65
N ASN A 966 -22.92 -6.89 -4.34
CA ASN A 966 -23.84 -7.92 -4.80
C ASN A 966 -25.16 -7.92 -4.01
N ASN A 967 -25.23 -7.21 -2.88
CA ASN A 967 -26.46 -6.97 -2.13
C ASN A 967 -27.41 -6.00 -2.86
N LEU A 968 -26.91 -5.26 -3.86
CA LEU A 968 -27.66 -4.27 -4.62
C LEU A 968 -28.09 -4.80 -5.98
N GLY A 969 -29.31 -4.49 -6.37
CA GLY A 969 -29.83 -4.74 -7.70
C GLY A 969 -30.44 -3.48 -8.29
N LEU A 970 -30.14 -3.20 -9.56
CA LEU A 970 -30.69 -2.06 -10.29
C LEU A 970 -31.44 -2.53 -11.54
N ARG A 971 -32.62 -1.93 -11.78
CA ARG A 971 -33.43 -2.16 -12.98
C ARG A 971 -33.93 -0.82 -13.55
N VAL A 972 -33.78 -0.63 -14.86
CA VAL A 972 -34.43 0.46 -15.59
C VAL A 972 -35.85 0.04 -15.99
N ARG A 973 -36.82 0.94 -15.80
CA ARG A 973 -38.23 0.74 -16.12
C ARG A 973 -38.69 1.81 -17.13
N GLY A 974 -39.49 1.39 -18.11
CA GLY A 974 -40.07 2.26 -19.11
C GLY A 974 -41.44 2.80 -18.69
N PRO A 975 -42.02 3.71 -19.50
CA PRO A 975 -43.36 4.26 -19.29
C PRO A 975 -44.47 3.21 -19.34
#